data_AF-A0A7R9FBL3-F1
#
_entry.id   AF-A0A7R9FBL3-F1
#
_cell.length_a   1.000
_cell.length_b   1.000
_cell.length_c   1.000
_cell.angle_alpha   90.00
_cell.angle_beta   90.00
_cell.angle_gamma   90.00
#
_symmetry.space_group_name_H-M   'P 1'
#
loop_
_entity.id
_entity.type
_entity.pdbx_description
1 polymer ?
#
loop_
_entity_poly.entity_id
_entity_poly.type
_entity_poly.pdbx_seq_one_letter_code
_entity_poly.pdbx_strand_id
1 'polypeptide(L)'
;MTSSVDDLLDALLKQIGENEYSDQRRHQSTEEYQDSENPDSSWNLNKIGSELNIKTIMAEQLEGNILFQLAASERFVAFDNHTIDVLPSIVKAAASAFQSGNSFNFTKFYNQEAVTVGFPTTMGLPFLFTFNTPTLLQIGGEARIRTHPDLAQGSGNSIPVPSVVNASADVHFVYSTKIEGQIGFVTPFDHRQYVAAVDKNTQLNLPISASVDVDMENAKIQATLSPINSDRDYQIFHCSSKPYTTKHEIINLKPHNQDGDYHKLHVLKEPRQQQAIFGENSTGMAFRLNYKNEKEFNSTSWIVEEAKKKDPLVLLYFPWADDTIQYSNVSLTYDARRSSTKAVKFTVALANETSSSRQSEESKGDRINPAEPSSHSPDSEIRRQEFLDRVAEDIKSSSAVVVDVSAEFEGHNKAYFIATAAVASSPVDEKSRALFFFSHQPASSSEKPVQAYLVAESKNPQVSWMDFNKAIREDPKSSFNAQLNLKEWNETESQIVVNGTVEQSSQRRRFVKHSPMAKLCESQMNEGNYGLPACRNVSIEANYRDRLEFTVHYENLTTDLKNLTYKAYQIARYMGYNYMGENIFVSHNLSDKVAFEGNLNPSLRAINVTIKSPIGDAEFIDVPLNPYVVPLLPVHPTMNSLERLSPVLFSDQLYRK
;
A
#
# COMPACT_ATOMS: atom_id res chain seq x y z
N MET A 1 -4.18 -12.83 -21.78
CA MET A 1 -5.34 -13.72 -21.66
C MET A 1 -4.83 -15.15 -21.65
N THR A 2 -5.57 -16.10 -21.09
CA THR A 2 -5.23 -17.52 -21.08
C THR A 2 -6.48 -18.32 -21.43
N SER A 3 -6.33 -19.47 -22.08
CA SER A 3 -7.43 -20.39 -22.38
C SER A 3 -8.08 -20.96 -21.10
N SER A 4 -7.29 -21.12 -20.03
CA SER A 4 -7.74 -21.56 -18.71
C SER A 4 -6.78 -21.06 -17.61
N VAL A 5 -7.33 -20.51 -16.52
CA VAL A 5 -6.52 -20.04 -15.37
C VAL A 5 -6.14 -21.21 -14.47
N ASP A 6 -7.05 -22.17 -14.29
CA ASP A 6 -6.82 -23.35 -13.46
C ASP A 6 -5.74 -24.25 -14.09
N ASP A 7 -5.80 -24.50 -15.41
CA ASP A 7 -4.78 -25.30 -16.10
C ASP A 7 -3.41 -24.60 -16.10
N LEU A 8 -3.38 -23.26 -16.17
CA LEU A 8 -2.15 -22.48 -16.04
C LEU A 8 -1.54 -22.62 -14.64
N LEU A 9 -2.35 -22.49 -13.60
CA LEU A 9 -1.90 -22.65 -12.21
C LEU A 9 -1.40 -24.08 -11.97
N ASP A 10 -2.12 -25.09 -12.43
CA ASP A 10 -1.72 -26.49 -12.32
C ASP A 10 -0.44 -26.78 -13.09
N ALA A 11 -0.28 -26.22 -14.30
CA ALA A 11 0.93 -26.36 -15.10
C ALA A 11 2.13 -25.70 -14.41
N LEU A 12 1.97 -24.52 -13.81
CA LEU A 12 3.03 -23.82 -13.06
C LEU A 12 3.38 -24.54 -11.76
N LEU A 13 2.38 -24.99 -11.00
CA LEU A 13 2.58 -25.73 -9.76
C LEU A 13 3.25 -27.08 -10.00
N LYS A 14 3.05 -27.74 -11.15
CA LYS A 14 3.83 -28.94 -11.52
C LYS A 14 5.33 -28.64 -11.70
N GLN A 15 5.67 -27.43 -12.16
CA GLN A 15 7.08 -27.05 -12.35
C GLN A 15 7.77 -26.71 -11.03
N ILE A 16 7.03 -26.28 -10.01
CA ILE A 16 7.54 -26.01 -8.66
C ILE A 16 7.38 -27.30 -7.85
N GLY A 17 8.39 -27.79 -7.14
CA GLY A 17 8.37 -29.13 -6.52
C GLY A 17 7.32 -29.42 -5.41
N GLU A 18 6.16 -28.76 -5.37
CA GLU A 18 5.06 -28.99 -4.41
C GLU A 18 4.25 -30.25 -4.76
N ASN A 19 4.81 -31.41 -4.41
CA ASN A 19 4.16 -32.71 -4.62
C ASN A 19 3.25 -33.18 -3.45
N GLU A 20 3.13 -32.47 -2.32
CA GLU A 20 2.35 -33.00 -1.18
C GLU A 20 0.95 -32.40 -0.99
N TYR A 21 0.71 -31.14 -1.35
CA TYR A 21 -0.62 -30.52 -1.18
C TYR A 21 -1.55 -30.70 -2.40
N SER A 22 -0.97 -31.01 -3.57
CA SER A 22 -1.69 -31.18 -4.84
C SER A 22 -2.23 -32.61 -5.04
N ASP A 23 -1.61 -33.62 -4.41
CA ASP A 23 -2.03 -35.02 -4.58
C ASP A 23 -3.33 -35.39 -3.85
N GLN A 24 -3.72 -34.67 -2.78
CA GLN A 24 -5.02 -34.90 -2.11
C GLN A 24 -6.22 -34.36 -2.91
N ARG A 25 -6.06 -33.26 -3.68
CA ARG A 25 -7.12 -32.81 -4.60
C ARG A 25 -7.20 -33.68 -5.85
N ARG A 26 -6.07 -34.22 -6.31
CA ARG A 26 -6.03 -35.12 -7.47
C ARG A 26 -6.89 -36.37 -7.31
N HIS A 27 -7.01 -36.92 -6.12
CA HIS A 27 -7.89 -38.09 -5.92
C HIS A 27 -9.39 -37.77 -5.93
N GLN A 28 -9.81 -36.51 -5.83
CA GLN A 28 -11.23 -36.15 -5.91
C GLN A 28 -11.62 -35.45 -7.23
N SER A 29 -10.74 -34.70 -7.86
CA SER A 29 -11.07 -33.99 -9.11
C SER A 29 -10.63 -34.69 -10.39
N THR A 30 -9.67 -35.63 -10.31
CA THR A 30 -9.20 -36.38 -11.50
C THR A 30 -9.93 -37.71 -11.67
N GLU A 31 -10.57 -38.24 -10.62
CA GLU A 31 -11.44 -39.43 -10.71
C GLU A 31 -12.80 -39.15 -11.39
N GLU A 32 -13.19 -37.89 -11.57
CA GLU A 32 -14.44 -37.54 -12.28
C GLU A 32 -14.26 -37.20 -13.78
N TYR A 33 -13.02 -37.11 -14.27
CA TYR A 33 -12.73 -36.80 -15.69
C TYR A 33 -11.66 -37.68 -16.36
N GLN A 34 -10.97 -38.56 -15.63
CA GLN A 34 -10.25 -39.68 -16.25
C GLN A 34 -11.15 -40.91 -16.23
N ASP A 35 -11.85 -41.06 -17.34
CA ASP A 35 -12.27 -42.33 -17.91
C ASP A 35 -11.90 -43.57 -17.07
N SER A 36 -12.93 -44.14 -16.44
CA SER A 36 -13.05 -45.59 -16.35
C SER A 36 -13.20 -46.14 -17.79
N GLU A 37 -12.14 -46.06 -18.59
CA GLU A 37 -12.10 -46.62 -19.93
C GLU A 37 -11.95 -48.14 -19.78
N ASN A 38 -13.09 -48.79 -19.62
CA ASN A 38 -13.21 -50.22 -19.83
C ASN A 38 -13.01 -50.45 -21.35
N PRO A 39 -11.94 -51.13 -21.81
CA PRO A 39 -11.61 -51.22 -23.23
C PRO A 39 -12.65 -51.99 -24.07
N ASP A 40 -13.62 -52.62 -23.41
CA ASP A 40 -14.68 -53.45 -24.01
C ASP A 40 -16.05 -52.75 -24.13
N SER A 41 -16.19 -51.46 -23.80
CA SER A 41 -17.47 -50.76 -24.04
C SER A 41 -17.57 -50.31 -25.50
N SER A 42 -18.63 -50.77 -26.19
CA SER A 42 -18.81 -50.54 -27.64
C SER A 42 -19.05 -49.06 -28.02
N TRP A 43 -19.15 -48.17 -27.04
CA TRP A 43 -19.53 -46.77 -27.21
C TRP A 43 -18.71 -45.88 -26.26
N ASN A 44 -17.65 -45.24 -26.75
CA ASN A 44 -17.01 -44.10 -26.07
C ASN A 44 -17.38 -42.78 -26.77
N LEU A 45 -17.27 -41.66 -26.05
CA LEU A 45 -17.63 -40.32 -26.54
C LEU A 45 -16.89 -39.92 -27.82
N ASN A 46 -15.63 -40.37 -27.97
CA ASN A 46 -14.83 -40.13 -29.17
C ASN A 46 -15.41 -40.86 -30.40
N LYS A 47 -15.86 -42.10 -30.23
CA LYS A 47 -16.45 -42.93 -31.28
C LYS A 47 -17.84 -42.41 -31.67
N ILE A 48 -18.65 -42.02 -30.69
CA ILE A 48 -19.94 -41.36 -30.90
C ILE A 48 -19.75 -40.04 -31.66
N GLY A 49 -18.78 -39.22 -31.26
CA GLY A 49 -18.45 -37.97 -31.96
C GLY A 49 -18.03 -38.19 -33.41
N SER A 50 -17.21 -39.23 -33.67
CA SER A 50 -16.75 -39.57 -35.03
C SER A 50 -17.87 -40.10 -35.94
N GLU A 51 -18.78 -40.93 -35.42
CA GLU A 51 -19.94 -41.48 -36.15
C GLU A 51 -20.98 -40.38 -36.43
N LEU A 52 -21.15 -39.44 -35.51
CA LEU A 52 -22.04 -38.28 -35.66
C LEU A 52 -21.40 -37.13 -36.46
N ASN A 53 -20.18 -37.32 -36.96
CA ASN A 53 -19.40 -36.31 -37.69
C ASN A 53 -19.27 -34.97 -36.91
N ILE A 54 -19.27 -35.07 -35.58
CA ILE A 54 -19.08 -33.95 -34.68
C ILE A 54 -17.58 -33.68 -34.63
N LYS A 55 -17.17 -32.52 -35.16
CA LYS A 55 -15.81 -32.02 -34.91
C LYS A 55 -15.73 -31.57 -33.46
N THR A 56 -15.39 -32.49 -32.57
CA THR A 56 -14.96 -32.14 -31.22
C THR A 56 -13.68 -31.34 -31.34
N ILE A 57 -13.76 -30.04 -31.03
CA ILE A 57 -12.59 -29.25 -30.69
C ILE A 57 -12.11 -29.88 -29.37
N MET A 58 -11.16 -30.81 -29.46
CA MET A 58 -10.50 -31.34 -28.26
C MET A 58 -10.00 -30.15 -27.45
N ALA A 59 -10.10 -30.22 -26.13
CA ALA A 59 -9.62 -29.15 -25.24
C ALA A 59 -8.25 -28.69 -25.72
N GLU A 60 -8.20 -27.47 -26.25
CA GLU A 60 -6.99 -26.89 -26.84
C GLU A 60 -5.90 -26.93 -25.77
N GLN A 61 -4.66 -27.17 -26.20
CA GLN A 61 -3.50 -27.05 -25.33
C GLN A 61 -3.57 -25.72 -24.57
N LEU A 62 -3.00 -25.65 -23.37
CA LEU A 62 -2.93 -24.38 -22.65
C LEU A 62 -2.26 -23.37 -23.57
N GLU A 63 -2.96 -22.29 -23.88
CA GLU A 63 -2.51 -21.23 -24.75
C GLU A 63 -2.84 -19.91 -24.08
N GLY A 64 -1.88 -19.00 -24.07
CA GLY A 64 -2.07 -17.68 -23.51
C GLY A 64 -1.14 -16.67 -24.11
N ASN A 65 -1.44 -15.42 -23.82
CA ASN A 65 -0.65 -14.30 -24.29
C ASN A 65 -0.61 -13.18 -23.27
N ILE A 66 0.51 -12.49 -23.22
CA ILE A 66 0.70 -11.27 -22.44
C ILE A 66 1.00 -10.17 -23.44
N LEU A 67 0.07 -9.22 -23.54
CA LEU A 67 0.27 -7.96 -24.22
C LEU A 67 0.57 -6.91 -23.15
N PHE A 68 1.73 -6.29 -23.21
CA PHE A 68 2.11 -5.24 -22.27
C PHE A 68 2.86 -4.12 -23.00
N GLN A 69 2.69 -2.90 -22.50
CA GLN A 69 3.40 -1.74 -23.01
C GLN A 69 4.53 -1.38 -22.04
N LEU A 70 5.76 -1.30 -22.54
CA LEU A 70 6.93 -0.88 -21.76
C LEU A 70 7.72 0.15 -22.55
N ALA A 71 7.94 1.34 -21.97
CA ALA A 71 8.73 2.44 -22.55
C ALA A 71 8.33 2.78 -24.00
N ALA A 72 7.03 3.01 -24.22
CA ALA A 72 6.40 3.29 -25.52
C ALA A 72 6.54 2.16 -26.58
N SER A 73 6.97 0.96 -26.17
CA SER A 73 6.93 -0.24 -27.02
C SER A 73 5.84 -1.17 -26.54
N GLU A 74 4.96 -1.55 -27.45
CA GLU A 74 4.05 -2.66 -27.24
C GLU A 74 4.81 -3.98 -27.41
N ARG A 75 4.59 -4.93 -26.49
CA ARG A 75 5.23 -6.24 -26.47
C ARG A 75 4.15 -7.31 -26.36
N PHE A 76 4.26 -8.31 -27.23
CA PHE A 76 3.39 -9.45 -27.27
C PHE A 76 4.22 -10.71 -27.03
N VAL A 77 3.87 -11.46 -25.99
CA VAL A 77 4.48 -12.76 -25.69
C VAL A 77 3.34 -13.78 -25.68
N ALA A 78 3.41 -14.77 -26.58
CA ALA A 78 2.54 -15.94 -26.52
C ALA A 78 3.25 -17.05 -25.73
N PHE A 79 2.49 -17.84 -24.98
CA PHE A 79 2.96 -18.99 -24.25
C PHE A 79 1.97 -20.14 -24.39
N ASP A 80 2.49 -21.35 -24.30
CA ASP A 80 1.73 -22.60 -24.34
C ASP A 80 2.26 -23.60 -23.29
N ASN A 81 1.71 -24.81 -23.27
CA ASN A 81 2.21 -25.92 -22.44
C ASN A 81 3.74 -26.13 -22.59
N HIS A 82 4.24 -26.11 -23.82
CA HIS A 82 5.68 -26.33 -24.10
C HIS A 82 6.55 -25.19 -23.57
N THR A 83 6.03 -23.96 -23.58
CA THR A 83 6.70 -22.79 -23.01
C THR A 83 6.86 -22.94 -21.49
N ILE A 84 5.87 -23.55 -20.82
CA ILE A 84 5.91 -23.83 -19.38
C ILE A 84 6.88 -24.98 -19.05
N ASP A 85 6.94 -26.03 -19.88
CA ASP A 85 7.85 -27.16 -19.70
C ASP A 85 9.34 -26.76 -19.72
N VAL A 86 9.68 -25.66 -20.39
CA VAL A 86 11.06 -25.15 -20.50
C VAL A 86 11.43 -24.23 -19.33
N LEU A 87 10.48 -23.79 -18.50
CA LEU A 87 10.72 -22.88 -17.37
C LEU A 87 11.82 -23.36 -16.41
N PRO A 88 11.88 -24.63 -15.97
CA PRO A 88 12.97 -25.09 -15.11
C PRO A 88 14.36 -24.87 -15.73
N SER A 89 14.47 -25.04 -17.05
CA SER A 89 15.74 -24.85 -17.77
C SER A 89 16.10 -23.37 -17.87
N ILE A 90 15.12 -22.48 -18.08
CA ILE A 90 15.30 -21.02 -18.06
C ILE A 90 15.75 -20.56 -16.67
N VAL A 91 15.11 -21.06 -15.61
CA VAL A 91 15.46 -20.74 -14.23
C VAL A 91 16.88 -21.20 -13.89
N LYS A 92 17.29 -22.40 -14.32
CA LYS A 92 18.67 -22.89 -14.14
C LYS A 92 19.70 -22.04 -14.88
N ALA A 93 19.41 -21.69 -16.14
CA ALA A 93 20.29 -20.84 -16.93
C ALA A 93 20.44 -19.45 -16.30
N ALA A 94 19.33 -18.88 -15.82
CA ALA A 94 19.34 -17.62 -15.09
C ALA A 94 20.13 -17.75 -13.77
N ALA A 95 19.84 -18.74 -12.93
CA ALA A 95 20.56 -18.98 -11.67
C ALA A 95 22.08 -19.12 -11.90
N SER A 96 22.48 -19.85 -12.94
CA SER A 96 23.89 -20.01 -13.32
C SER A 96 24.52 -18.67 -13.74
N ALA A 97 23.83 -17.87 -14.56
CA ALA A 97 24.32 -16.56 -15.00
C ALA A 97 24.50 -15.59 -13.82
N PHE A 98 23.58 -15.61 -12.85
CA PHE A 98 23.62 -14.71 -11.70
C PHE A 98 24.47 -15.22 -10.52
N GLN A 99 24.97 -16.47 -10.54
CA GLN A 99 25.74 -17.05 -9.43
C GLN A 99 27.08 -16.33 -9.17
N SER A 100 27.80 -15.97 -10.24
CA SER A 100 29.09 -15.25 -10.19
C SER A 100 28.98 -13.75 -10.37
N GLY A 101 27.77 -13.25 -10.67
CA GLY A 101 27.54 -11.85 -11.03
C GLY A 101 27.32 -11.69 -12.51
N ASN A 102 26.20 -11.05 -12.85
CA ASN A 102 25.85 -10.72 -14.23
C ASN A 102 25.56 -9.24 -14.35
N SER A 103 26.18 -8.61 -15.35
CA SER A 103 25.92 -7.21 -15.65
C SER A 103 24.71 -7.07 -16.56
N PHE A 104 23.93 -6.03 -16.34
CA PHE A 104 22.80 -5.67 -17.19
C PHE A 104 22.88 -4.18 -17.52
N ASN A 105 22.44 -3.82 -18.72
CA ASN A 105 22.36 -2.43 -19.14
C ASN A 105 21.22 -2.29 -20.15
N PHE A 106 20.20 -1.56 -19.76
CA PHE A 106 19.04 -1.22 -20.56
C PHE A 106 18.94 0.29 -20.66
N THR A 107 19.11 0.83 -21.86
CA THR A 107 18.93 2.27 -22.13
C THR A 107 17.92 2.44 -23.26
N LYS A 108 16.87 3.20 -22.99
CA LYS A 108 15.84 3.55 -23.96
C LYS A 108 15.64 5.06 -23.98
N PHE A 109 15.82 5.64 -25.15
CA PHE A 109 15.44 7.02 -25.45
C PHE A 109 14.24 6.98 -26.40
N TYR A 110 13.18 7.69 -26.03
CA TYR A 110 11.94 7.74 -26.81
C TYR A 110 11.23 9.08 -26.58
N ASN A 111 10.42 9.51 -27.53
CA ASN A 111 9.56 10.68 -27.37
C ASN A 111 8.16 10.19 -26.99
N GLN A 112 7.65 10.59 -25.82
CA GLN A 112 6.33 10.16 -25.35
C GLN A 112 5.22 10.76 -26.20
N GLU A 113 5.34 12.06 -26.45
CA GLU A 113 4.37 12.86 -27.19
C GLU A 113 5.12 13.82 -28.12
N ALA A 114 4.64 13.96 -29.35
CA ALA A 114 5.20 14.86 -30.34
C ALA A 114 4.07 15.49 -31.13
N VAL A 115 3.89 16.80 -31.01
CA VAL A 115 2.89 17.57 -31.75
C VAL A 115 3.61 18.71 -32.45
N THR A 116 3.36 18.85 -33.75
CA THR A 116 3.83 20.00 -34.53
C THR A 116 2.65 20.53 -35.34
N VAL A 117 2.31 21.79 -35.12
CA VAL A 117 1.27 22.50 -35.87
C VAL A 117 1.92 23.70 -36.55
N GLY A 118 1.81 23.75 -37.88
CA GLY A 118 2.35 24.84 -38.69
C GLY A 118 1.26 25.53 -39.49
N PHE A 119 1.29 26.86 -39.54
CA PHE A 119 0.38 27.65 -40.37
C PHE A 119 1.03 28.99 -40.76
N PRO A 120 0.64 29.61 -41.89
CA PRO A 120 1.14 30.93 -42.26
C PRO A 120 0.52 32.01 -41.38
N THR A 121 1.32 33.00 -40.97
CA THR A 121 0.82 34.23 -40.36
C THR A 121 0.12 35.12 -41.40
N THR A 122 -0.59 36.16 -40.94
CA THR A 122 -1.16 37.19 -41.83
C THR A 122 -0.11 37.90 -42.69
N MET A 123 1.15 37.93 -42.25
CA MET A 123 2.28 38.46 -43.02
C MET A 123 2.92 37.43 -43.97
N GLY A 124 2.38 36.21 -44.05
CA GLY A 124 2.92 35.11 -44.87
C GLY A 124 4.14 34.39 -44.27
N LEU A 125 4.58 34.75 -43.06
CA LEU A 125 5.68 34.04 -42.38
C LEU A 125 5.19 32.69 -41.82
N PRO A 126 5.98 31.60 -41.93
CA PRO A 126 5.63 30.32 -41.33
C PRO A 126 5.63 30.41 -39.79
N PHE A 127 4.49 30.14 -39.15
CA PHE A 127 4.37 29.96 -37.71
C PHE A 127 4.44 28.48 -37.36
N LEU A 128 5.10 28.16 -36.24
CA LEU A 128 5.27 26.81 -35.72
C LEU A 128 4.93 26.77 -34.23
N PHE A 129 4.04 25.85 -33.88
CA PHE A 129 3.84 25.36 -32.53
C PHE A 129 4.41 23.94 -32.45
N THR A 130 5.35 23.71 -31.53
CA THR A 130 5.90 22.37 -31.27
C THR A 130 5.77 22.02 -29.80
N PHE A 131 5.41 20.77 -29.55
CA PHE A 131 5.33 20.19 -28.22
C PHE A 131 5.98 18.81 -28.26
N ASN A 132 7.04 18.60 -27.49
CA ASN A 132 7.77 17.34 -27.43
C ASN A 132 8.02 16.92 -25.99
N THR A 133 8.01 15.61 -25.73
CA THR A 133 8.31 15.03 -24.41
C THR A 133 9.38 13.93 -24.51
N PRO A 134 10.63 14.26 -24.93
CA PRO A 134 11.72 13.31 -24.95
C PRO A 134 11.99 12.74 -23.55
N THR A 135 12.13 11.42 -23.48
CA THR A 135 12.29 10.65 -22.26
C THR A 135 13.42 9.63 -22.41
N LEU A 136 14.30 9.61 -21.41
CA LEU A 136 15.38 8.66 -21.22
C LEU A 136 15.04 7.76 -20.01
N LEU A 137 15.05 6.46 -20.24
CA LEU A 137 15.04 5.44 -19.20
C LEU A 137 16.33 4.65 -19.31
N GLN A 138 17.11 4.64 -18.24
CA GLN A 138 18.34 3.86 -18.13
C GLN A 138 18.33 3.05 -16.84
N ILE A 139 18.58 1.76 -16.97
CA ILE A 139 18.67 0.80 -15.87
C ILE A 139 19.88 -0.07 -16.15
N GLY A 140 20.94 0.07 -15.36
CA GLY A 140 22.15 -0.74 -15.52
C GLY A 140 22.78 -1.09 -14.19
N GLY A 141 23.60 -2.12 -14.17
CA GLY A 141 24.14 -2.63 -12.91
C GLY A 141 24.79 -3.99 -13.02
N GLU A 142 25.14 -4.53 -11.86
CA GLU A 142 25.56 -5.92 -11.68
C GLU A 142 24.69 -6.55 -10.59
N ALA A 143 24.15 -7.74 -10.83
CA ALA A 143 23.39 -8.49 -9.85
C ALA A 143 23.99 -9.88 -9.63
N ARG A 144 23.89 -10.37 -8.40
CA ARG A 144 24.32 -11.70 -7.94
C ARG A 144 23.18 -12.34 -7.17
N ILE A 145 22.91 -13.60 -7.42
CA ILE A 145 21.88 -14.38 -6.73
C ILE A 145 22.48 -15.73 -6.32
N ARG A 146 22.30 -16.09 -5.06
CA ARG A 146 22.68 -17.38 -4.49
C ARG A 146 21.51 -17.97 -3.74
N THR A 147 21.35 -19.28 -3.82
CA THR A 147 20.22 -20.00 -3.23
C THR A 147 20.72 -21.25 -2.51
N HIS A 148 19.97 -21.68 -1.50
CA HIS A 148 20.17 -22.97 -0.84
C HIS A 148 18.85 -23.75 -0.81
N PRO A 149 18.76 -24.96 -1.38
CA PRO A 149 19.76 -25.58 -2.26
C PRO A 149 20.02 -24.77 -3.55
N ASP A 150 21.18 -24.97 -4.19
CA ASP A 150 21.59 -24.21 -5.38
C ASP A 150 20.71 -24.55 -6.59
N LEU A 151 19.91 -23.57 -7.03
CA LEU A 151 19.05 -23.69 -8.22
C LEU A 151 19.82 -24.01 -9.50
N ALA A 152 21.11 -23.64 -9.61
CA ALA A 152 21.93 -23.94 -10.79
C ALA A 152 22.29 -25.44 -10.92
N GLN A 153 22.26 -26.19 -9.81
CA GLN A 153 22.74 -27.58 -9.75
C GLN A 153 21.59 -28.62 -9.64
N GLY A 154 20.33 -28.19 -9.70
CA GLY A 154 19.17 -29.08 -9.57
C GLY A 154 19.11 -30.17 -10.65
N SER A 155 18.94 -31.43 -10.24
CA SER A 155 18.99 -32.61 -11.11
C SER A 155 17.67 -32.97 -11.81
N GLY A 156 16.56 -32.26 -11.55
CA GLY A 156 15.21 -32.60 -12.05
C GLY A 156 14.61 -31.62 -13.06
N ASN A 157 13.47 -32.00 -13.67
CA ASN A 157 12.60 -31.14 -14.48
C ASN A 157 11.70 -30.22 -13.63
N SER A 158 12.06 -29.98 -12.36
CA SER A 158 11.32 -29.09 -11.46
C SER A 158 12.25 -28.05 -10.86
N ILE A 159 11.66 -26.94 -10.42
CA ILE A 159 12.29 -25.85 -9.71
C ILE A 159 12.15 -26.17 -8.22
N PRO A 160 13.25 -26.52 -7.52
CA PRO A 160 13.17 -26.74 -6.09
C PRO A 160 12.92 -25.40 -5.38
N VAL A 161 12.08 -25.42 -4.34
CA VAL A 161 11.83 -24.21 -3.52
C VAL A 161 13.04 -23.99 -2.61
N PRO A 162 13.76 -22.87 -2.73
CA PRO A 162 14.93 -22.60 -1.89
C PRO A 162 14.49 -22.25 -0.46
N SER A 163 15.21 -22.76 0.55
CA SER A 163 15.01 -22.35 1.95
C SER A 163 15.66 -20.99 2.23
N VAL A 164 16.77 -20.69 1.54
CA VAL A 164 17.47 -19.41 1.65
C VAL A 164 17.76 -18.82 0.27
N VAL A 165 17.54 -17.51 0.12
CA VAL A 165 17.90 -16.73 -1.07
C VAL A 165 18.72 -15.52 -0.64
N ASN A 166 19.94 -15.39 -1.15
CA ASN A 166 20.79 -14.21 -0.99
C ASN A 166 20.95 -13.54 -2.36
N ALA A 167 20.43 -12.33 -2.50
CA ALA A 167 20.55 -11.52 -3.70
C ALA A 167 21.30 -10.22 -3.37
N SER A 168 22.20 -9.79 -4.25
CA SER A 168 22.84 -8.48 -4.14
C SER A 168 22.92 -7.83 -5.51
N ALA A 169 22.62 -6.53 -5.60
CA ALA A 169 22.68 -5.80 -6.85
C ALA A 169 23.15 -4.36 -6.65
N ASP A 170 24.07 -3.92 -7.50
CA ASP A 170 24.41 -2.51 -7.69
C ASP A 170 23.61 -1.99 -8.88
N VAL A 171 22.70 -1.05 -8.64
CA VAL A 171 21.75 -0.55 -9.64
C VAL A 171 21.92 0.95 -9.85
N HIS A 172 22.19 1.32 -11.10
CA HIS A 172 22.10 2.68 -11.61
C HIS A 172 20.78 2.84 -12.37
N PHE A 173 19.82 3.47 -11.72
CA PHE A 173 18.54 3.82 -12.32
C PHE A 173 18.50 5.32 -12.63
N VAL A 174 18.26 5.67 -13.90
CA VAL A 174 18.04 7.05 -14.33
C VAL A 174 16.77 7.12 -15.16
N TYR A 175 15.83 7.94 -14.69
CA TYR A 175 14.68 8.37 -15.48
C TYR A 175 14.79 9.88 -15.68
N SER A 176 14.80 10.33 -16.92
CA SER A 176 14.85 11.76 -17.25
C SER A 176 13.86 12.06 -18.36
N THR A 177 13.01 13.05 -18.15
CA THR A 177 12.08 13.53 -19.15
C THR A 177 12.16 15.05 -19.26
N LYS A 178 11.97 15.56 -20.46
CA LYS A 178 11.92 16.98 -20.75
C LYS A 178 10.66 17.26 -21.55
N ILE A 179 9.80 18.13 -21.04
CA ILE A 179 8.67 18.69 -21.78
C ILE A 179 9.15 19.99 -22.42
N GLU A 180 9.05 20.07 -23.74
CA GLU A 180 9.45 21.21 -24.56
C GLU A 180 8.23 21.76 -25.27
N GLY A 181 7.75 22.92 -24.83
CA GLY A 181 6.70 23.66 -25.53
C GLY A 181 7.29 24.88 -26.21
N GLN A 182 7.19 24.99 -27.53
CA GLN A 182 7.77 26.09 -28.29
C GLN A 182 6.74 26.69 -29.25
N ILE A 183 6.69 28.01 -29.28
CA ILE A 183 5.89 28.79 -30.23
C ILE A 183 6.78 29.81 -30.91
N GLY A 184 6.61 30.00 -32.21
CA GLY A 184 7.46 30.93 -32.93
C GLY A 184 7.13 31.04 -34.39
N PHE A 185 7.87 31.90 -35.07
CA PHE A 185 7.80 32.02 -36.51
C PHE A 185 9.19 32.02 -37.13
N VAL A 186 9.23 31.62 -38.38
CA VAL A 186 10.43 31.51 -39.19
C VAL A 186 10.50 32.72 -40.13
N THR A 187 11.67 33.30 -40.27
CA THR A 187 11.99 34.35 -41.24
C THR A 187 12.96 33.79 -42.28
N PRO A 188 12.47 33.33 -43.44
CA PRO A 188 13.33 32.69 -44.44
C PRO A 188 14.43 33.59 -45.00
N PHE A 189 14.23 34.92 -44.98
CA PHE A 189 15.15 35.89 -45.57
C PHE A 189 16.42 36.15 -44.75
N ASP A 190 16.41 35.88 -43.44
CA ASP A 190 17.60 36.00 -42.57
C ASP A 190 17.94 34.66 -41.89
N HIS A 191 17.29 33.57 -42.30
CA HIS A 191 17.48 32.21 -41.80
C HIS A 191 17.31 32.08 -40.28
N ARG A 192 16.39 32.86 -39.70
CA ARG A 192 16.12 32.85 -38.25
C ARG A 192 14.75 32.30 -37.89
N GLN A 193 14.69 31.77 -36.68
CA GLN A 193 13.47 31.40 -35.99
C GLN A 193 13.39 32.21 -34.70
N TYR A 194 12.28 32.93 -34.53
CA TYR A 194 12.00 33.69 -33.32
C TYR A 194 11.11 32.85 -32.44
N VAL A 195 11.61 32.45 -31.26
CA VAL A 195 10.98 31.44 -30.41
C VAL A 195 10.69 32.01 -29.03
N ALA A 196 9.49 31.74 -28.54
CA ALA A 196 9.16 31.72 -27.12
C ALA A 196 8.88 30.28 -26.72
N ALA A 197 9.50 29.82 -25.64
CA ALA A 197 9.45 28.42 -25.25
C ALA A 197 9.46 28.23 -23.73
N VAL A 198 9.02 27.06 -23.31
CA VAL A 198 9.10 26.56 -21.95
C VAL A 198 9.69 25.16 -21.94
N ASP A 199 10.78 25.01 -21.19
CA ASP A 199 11.39 23.72 -20.91
C ASP A 199 11.06 23.30 -19.48
N LYS A 200 10.34 22.20 -19.30
CA LYS A 200 10.19 21.53 -17.99
C LYS A 200 11.02 20.27 -17.96
N ASN A 201 11.96 20.17 -17.03
CA ASN A 201 12.84 19.02 -16.87
C ASN A 201 12.45 18.26 -15.60
N THR A 202 12.39 16.94 -15.66
CA THR A 202 12.27 16.06 -14.50
C THR A 202 13.30 14.96 -14.59
N GLN A 203 14.03 14.72 -13.51
CA GLN A 203 15.07 13.69 -13.46
C GLN A 203 15.05 13.00 -12.10
N LEU A 204 15.10 11.67 -12.14
CA LEU A 204 15.31 10.77 -11.01
C LEU A 204 16.60 9.98 -11.29
N ASN A 205 17.54 10.00 -10.36
CA ASN A 205 18.83 9.33 -10.47
C ASN A 205 19.14 8.60 -9.16
N LEU A 206 19.03 7.27 -9.19
CA LEU A 206 19.16 6.40 -8.03
C LEU A 206 20.31 5.40 -8.24
N PRO A 207 21.51 5.70 -7.70
CA PRO A 207 22.64 4.78 -7.66
C PRO A 207 22.65 4.02 -6.32
N ILE A 208 21.95 2.88 -6.27
CA ILE A 208 21.70 2.13 -5.03
C ILE A 208 22.38 0.76 -5.12
N SER A 209 23.10 0.40 -4.07
CA SER A 209 23.51 -0.98 -3.78
C SER A 209 22.47 -1.59 -2.83
N ALA A 210 21.95 -2.76 -3.20
CA ALA A 210 20.94 -3.47 -2.44
C ALA A 210 21.39 -4.91 -2.18
N SER A 211 21.24 -5.41 -0.96
CA SER A 211 21.30 -6.85 -0.65
C SER A 211 20.00 -7.29 -0.02
N VAL A 212 19.53 -8.48 -0.38
CA VAL A 212 18.29 -9.08 0.15
C VAL A 212 18.60 -10.52 0.54
N ASP A 213 18.36 -10.84 1.80
CA ASP A 213 18.51 -12.16 2.39
C ASP A 213 17.13 -12.64 2.84
N VAL A 214 16.64 -13.71 2.21
CA VAL A 214 15.35 -14.32 2.48
C VAL A 214 15.60 -15.68 3.12
N ASP A 215 15.06 -15.89 4.31
CA ASP A 215 15.11 -17.13 5.07
C ASP A 215 13.67 -17.61 5.27
N MET A 216 13.28 -18.63 4.52
CA MET A 216 11.91 -19.16 4.52
C MET A 216 11.63 -20.03 5.74
N GLU A 217 12.65 -20.70 6.31
CA GLU A 217 12.51 -21.52 7.51
C GLU A 217 12.16 -20.67 8.72
N ASN A 218 12.80 -19.49 8.84
CA ASN A 218 12.54 -18.53 9.91
C ASN A 218 11.53 -17.43 9.53
N ALA A 219 10.87 -17.56 8.36
CA ALA A 219 9.93 -16.58 7.80
C ALA A 219 10.42 -15.12 7.91
N LYS A 220 11.68 -14.91 7.48
CA LYS A 220 12.44 -13.69 7.71
C LYS A 220 13.05 -13.15 6.42
N ILE A 221 12.94 -11.84 6.24
CA ILE A 221 13.50 -11.11 5.10
C ILE A 221 14.35 -9.97 5.66
N GLN A 222 15.61 -9.91 5.26
CA GLN A 222 16.50 -8.79 5.52
C GLN A 222 16.87 -8.12 4.19
N ALA A 223 16.82 -6.80 4.14
CA ALA A 223 17.20 -6.02 2.97
C ALA A 223 18.09 -4.85 3.40
N THR A 224 19.31 -4.78 2.88
CA THR A 224 20.23 -3.67 3.15
C THR A 224 20.33 -2.79 1.91
N LEU A 225 20.16 -1.48 2.09
CA LEU A 225 20.26 -0.47 1.04
C LEU A 225 21.38 0.52 1.38
N SER A 226 22.24 0.82 0.41
CA SER A 226 23.26 1.87 0.54
C SER A 226 23.48 2.60 -0.79
N PRO A 227 23.99 3.84 -0.79
CA PRO A 227 24.49 4.47 -2.01
C PRO A 227 25.71 3.70 -2.56
N ILE A 228 25.79 3.48 -3.88
CA ILE A 228 26.93 2.76 -4.51
C ILE A 228 28.29 3.39 -4.16
N ASN A 229 28.33 4.71 -3.93
CA ASN A 229 29.49 5.38 -3.36
C ASN A 229 29.06 6.34 -2.25
N SER A 230 29.20 5.91 -1.00
CA SER A 230 28.76 6.67 0.18
C SER A 230 29.46 8.02 0.36
N ASP A 231 30.57 8.27 -0.32
CA ASP A 231 31.41 9.47 -0.10
C ASP A 231 31.12 10.58 -1.14
N ARG A 232 30.14 10.36 -2.02
CA ARG A 232 29.76 11.29 -3.09
C ARG A 232 28.32 11.78 -2.92
N ASP A 233 28.14 13.08 -3.13
CA ASP A 233 26.80 13.67 -3.20
C ASP A 233 26.07 13.17 -4.46
N TYR A 234 24.82 12.73 -4.27
CA TYR A 234 23.95 12.30 -5.36
C TYR A 234 22.72 13.18 -5.46
N GLN A 235 22.55 13.86 -6.58
CA GLN A 235 21.30 14.52 -6.89
C GLN A 235 20.26 13.46 -7.28
N ILE A 236 19.46 13.05 -6.30
CA ILE A 236 18.46 11.99 -6.43
C ILE A 236 17.31 12.45 -7.32
N PHE A 237 16.85 13.69 -7.11
CA PHE A 237 15.72 14.23 -7.84
C PHE A 237 15.99 15.66 -8.31
N HIS A 238 15.48 15.97 -9.50
CA HIS A 238 15.49 17.30 -10.07
C HIS A 238 14.17 17.57 -10.77
N CYS A 239 13.58 18.74 -10.52
CA CYS A 239 12.53 19.30 -11.33
C CYS A 239 12.85 20.77 -11.62
N SER A 240 12.70 21.22 -12.87
CA SER A 240 12.82 22.64 -13.18
C SER A 240 11.90 23.06 -14.31
N SER A 241 11.42 24.31 -14.25
CA SER A 241 10.67 24.99 -15.31
C SER A 241 11.46 26.22 -15.75
N LYS A 242 11.73 26.35 -17.04
CA LYS A 242 12.56 27.40 -17.63
C LYS A 242 11.84 28.00 -18.83
N PRO A 243 11.03 29.06 -18.65
CA PRO A 243 10.53 29.86 -19.77
C PRO A 243 11.66 30.71 -20.37
N TYR A 244 11.71 30.83 -21.69
CA TYR A 244 12.72 31.63 -22.38
C TYR A 244 12.24 32.14 -23.74
N THR A 245 12.94 33.15 -24.26
CA THR A 245 12.87 33.57 -25.65
C THR A 245 14.26 33.47 -26.29
N THR A 246 14.33 33.18 -27.58
CA THR A 246 15.59 33.17 -28.32
C THR A 246 15.38 33.52 -29.80
N LYS A 247 16.47 33.93 -30.44
CA LYS A 247 16.58 33.99 -31.90
C LYS A 247 17.53 32.87 -32.32
N HIS A 248 16.94 31.84 -32.91
CA HIS A 248 17.66 30.64 -33.31
C HIS A 248 17.97 30.66 -34.80
N GLU A 249 19.15 30.21 -35.18
CA GLU A 249 19.53 30.08 -36.58
C GLU A 249 19.12 28.70 -37.09
N ILE A 250 18.29 28.63 -38.13
CA ILE A 250 17.60 27.39 -38.54
C ILE A 250 18.58 26.30 -39.00
N ILE A 251 19.77 26.70 -39.46
CA ILE A 251 20.82 25.78 -39.91
C ILE A 251 21.76 25.32 -38.78
N ASN A 252 21.61 25.86 -37.58
CA ASN A 252 22.47 25.57 -36.45
C ASN A 252 21.89 24.43 -35.61
N LEU A 253 22.66 23.37 -35.40
CA LEU A 253 22.24 22.20 -34.60
C LEU A 253 22.43 22.37 -33.09
N LYS A 254 22.90 23.55 -32.64
CA LYS A 254 23.05 23.83 -31.21
C LYS A 254 21.68 23.94 -30.54
N PRO A 255 21.54 23.47 -29.30
CA PRO A 255 20.30 23.66 -28.55
C PRO A 255 20.06 25.15 -28.26
N HIS A 256 18.78 25.56 -28.18
CA HIS A 256 18.36 26.94 -27.95
C HIS A 256 19.04 27.63 -26.76
N ASN A 257 19.35 26.88 -25.69
CA ASN A 257 20.02 27.40 -24.49
C ASN A 257 21.49 27.79 -24.69
N GLN A 258 22.04 27.53 -25.88
CA GLN A 258 23.40 27.92 -26.30
C GLN A 258 23.38 29.03 -27.36
N ASP A 259 22.21 29.56 -27.73
CA ASP A 259 22.12 30.72 -28.62
C ASP A 259 22.65 31.98 -27.92
N GLY A 260 23.31 32.87 -28.67
CA GLY A 260 23.78 34.16 -28.13
C GLY A 260 22.64 35.09 -27.69
N ASP A 261 21.45 34.92 -28.27
CA ASP A 261 20.23 35.69 -27.98
C ASP A 261 19.27 34.94 -27.03
N TYR A 262 19.76 33.95 -26.27
CA TYR A 262 18.93 33.23 -25.30
C TYR A 262 18.63 34.09 -24.05
N HIS A 263 17.35 34.39 -23.83
CA HIS A 263 16.88 35.19 -22.70
C HIS A 263 15.91 34.39 -21.84
N LYS A 264 16.29 34.10 -20.59
CA LYS A 264 15.39 33.49 -19.61
C LYS A 264 14.32 34.51 -19.19
N LEU A 265 13.07 34.07 -19.14
CA LEU A 265 11.98 34.88 -18.63
C LEU A 265 11.92 34.73 -17.10
N HIS A 266 11.99 35.86 -16.42
CA HIS A 266 11.94 35.95 -14.96
C HIS A 266 10.86 36.97 -14.57
N VAL A 267 9.91 36.58 -13.72
CA VAL A 267 8.87 37.50 -13.20
C VAL A 267 9.44 38.36 -12.08
N LEU A 268 10.34 37.80 -11.27
CA LEU A 268 11.07 38.50 -10.22
C LEU A 268 12.48 38.83 -10.69
N LYS A 269 13.03 39.97 -10.26
CA LYS A 269 14.42 40.36 -10.56
C LYS A 269 15.41 39.32 -10.03
N GLU A 270 15.11 38.70 -8.89
CA GLU A 270 15.84 37.56 -8.32
C GLU A 270 14.85 36.51 -7.80
N PRO A 271 14.96 35.24 -8.23
CA PRO A 271 14.14 34.16 -7.68
C PRO A 271 14.44 33.95 -6.18
N ARG A 272 13.40 33.72 -5.38
CA ARG A 272 13.56 33.37 -3.96
C ARG A 272 14.24 32.00 -3.87
N GLN A 273 15.23 31.89 -2.98
CA GLN A 273 15.97 30.64 -2.77
C GLN A 273 15.87 30.22 -1.29
N GLN A 274 15.51 28.97 -1.07
CA GLN A 274 15.47 28.34 0.24
C GLN A 274 16.17 26.99 0.17
N GLN A 275 16.83 26.63 1.27
CA GLN A 275 17.46 25.34 1.45
C GLN A 275 16.96 24.75 2.76
N ALA A 276 16.59 23.47 2.73
CA ALA A 276 16.25 22.68 3.89
C ALA A 276 17.08 21.40 3.91
N ILE A 277 17.46 20.96 5.11
CA ILE A 277 18.15 19.69 5.32
C ILE A 277 17.30 18.88 6.29
N PHE A 278 17.05 17.62 5.96
CA PHE A 278 16.25 16.71 6.78
C PHE A 278 16.91 15.32 6.85
N GLY A 279 16.50 14.52 7.84
CA GLY A 279 16.99 13.16 8.06
C GLY A 279 18.29 13.05 8.86
N GLU A 280 19.12 14.10 8.90
CA GLU A 280 20.43 14.12 9.57
C GLU A 280 20.32 13.74 11.06
N ASN A 281 19.38 14.35 11.79
CA ASN A 281 19.21 14.09 13.22
C ASN A 281 18.47 12.79 13.53
N SER A 282 17.44 12.46 12.75
CA SER A 282 16.58 11.30 13.01
C SER A 282 17.23 9.98 12.55
N THR A 283 17.83 9.97 11.36
CA THR A 283 18.33 8.74 10.71
C THR A 283 19.84 8.73 10.48
N GLY A 284 20.51 9.87 10.62
CA GLY A 284 21.91 10.03 10.24
C GLY A 284 22.14 10.13 8.73
N MET A 285 21.09 10.07 7.90
CA MET A 285 21.17 10.35 6.46
C MET A 285 20.70 11.78 6.17
N ALA A 286 21.57 12.60 5.58
CA ALA A 286 21.28 13.99 5.29
C ALA A 286 20.78 14.17 3.85
N PHE A 287 19.55 14.68 3.71
CA PHE A 287 18.98 15.05 2.43
C PHE A 287 18.82 16.56 2.33
N ARG A 288 19.45 17.15 1.32
CA ARG A 288 19.42 18.58 1.03
C ARG A 288 18.38 18.86 -0.04
N LEU A 289 17.31 19.54 0.35
CA LEU A 289 16.32 20.10 -0.56
C LEU A 289 16.70 21.54 -0.89
N ASN A 290 17.00 21.82 -2.15
CA ASN A 290 17.15 23.18 -2.64
C ASN A 290 15.91 23.56 -3.44
N TYR A 291 15.35 24.71 -3.11
CA TYR A 291 14.17 25.26 -3.76
C TYR A 291 14.50 26.68 -4.23
N LYS A 292 14.32 26.93 -5.54
CA LYS A 292 14.49 28.25 -6.14
C LYS A 292 13.28 28.53 -7.02
N ASN A 293 12.45 29.50 -6.63
CA ASN A 293 11.19 29.79 -7.32
C ASN A 293 10.94 31.30 -7.47
N GLU A 294 9.97 31.65 -8.30
CA GLU A 294 9.47 33.02 -8.44
C GLU A 294 8.08 33.23 -7.85
N LYS A 295 7.44 32.17 -7.34
CA LYS A 295 6.11 32.20 -6.73
C LYS A 295 6.21 32.56 -5.25
N GLU A 296 5.30 33.38 -4.74
CA GLU A 296 5.20 33.59 -3.29
C GLU A 296 4.78 32.29 -2.58
N PHE A 297 5.72 31.67 -1.87
CA PHE A 297 5.42 30.54 -0.99
C PHE A 297 4.82 31.09 0.31
N ASN A 298 3.48 31.19 0.36
CA ASN A 298 2.84 31.84 1.51
C ASN A 298 2.52 30.90 2.69
N SER A 299 2.65 29.57 2.58
CA SER A 299 2.47 28.60 3.70
C SER A 299 2.55 27.13 3.25
N THR A 300 2.99 26.20 4.10
CA THR A 300 2.86 24.73 3.91
C THR A 300 1.44 24.25 3.59
N SER A 301 0.41 25.06 3.88
CA SER A 301 -0.98 24.82 3.49
C SER A 301 -1.20 24.78 1.98
N TRP A 302 -0.33 25.37 1.15
CA TRP A 302 -0.47 25.30 -0.32
C TRP A 302 -0.30 23.87 -0.85
N ILE A 303 0.60 23.07 -0.26
CA ILE A 303 0.84 21.67 -0.65
C ILE A 303 -0.42 20.85 -0.35
N VAL A 304 -1.00 21.07 0.82
CA VAL A 304 -2.24 20.42 1.27
C VAL A 304 -3.43 20.86 0.42
N GLU A 305 -3.49 22.11 0.01
CA GLU A 305 -4.56 22.64 -0.84
C GLU A 305 -4.46 22.16 -2.29
N GLU A 306 -3.24 22.04 -2.84
CA GLU A 306 -2.99 21.45 -4.16
C GLU A 306 -3.30 19.94 -4.15
N ALA A 307 -2.98 19.24 -3.05
CA ALA A 307 -3.36 17.84 -2.81
C ALA A 307 -4.85 17.61 -2.56
N LYS A 308 -5.63 18.67 -2.31
CA LYS A 308 -7.09 18.60 -2.31
C LYS A 308 -7.68 18.80 -3.72
N LYS A 309 -7.01 19.60 -4.56
CA LYS A 309 -7.47 19.90 -5.93
C LYS A 309 -7.13 18.77 -6.91
N LYS A 310 -6.05 18.03 -6.63
CA LYS A 310 -5.57 16.91 -7.45
C LYS A 310 -5.62 15.64 -6.61
N ASP A 311 -5.95 14.52 -7.24
CA ASP A 311 -5.83 13.20 -6.63
C ASP A 311 -4.38 13.05 -6.08
N PRO A 312 -4.17 12.65 -4.81
CA PRO A 312 -2.83 12.46 -4.24
C PRO A 312 -1.94 11.54 -5.08
N LEU A 313 -2.53 10.55 -5.75
CA LEU A 313 -1.81 9.70 -6.71
C LEU A 313 -1.38 10.50 -7.94
N VAL A 314 -2.21 11.42 -8.42
CA VAL A 314 -1.87 12.31 -9.55
C VAL A 314 -0.71 13.25 -9.20
N LEU A 315 -0.58 13.71 -7.96
CA LEU A 315 0.59 14.50 -7.53
C LEU A 315 1.89 13.68 -7.49
N LEU A 316 1.80 12.40 -7.15
CA LEU A 316 2.93 11.46 -7.17
C LEU A 316 3.33 11.11 -8.61
N TYR A 317 2.35 10.88 -9.50
CA TYR A 317 2.57 10.46 -10.88
C TYR A 317 2.84 11.61 -11.86
N PHE A 318 2.34 12.82 -11.62
CA PHE A 318 2.41 13.95 -12.55
C PHE A 318 2.90 15.25 -11.88
N PRO A 319 4.11 15.28 -11.29
CA PRO A 319 4.68 16.51 -10.72
C PRO A 319 4.89 17.62 -11.76
N TRP A 320 4.80 17.30 -13.06
CA TRP A 320 4.88 18.23 -14.19
C TRP A 320 3.55 18.95 -14.52
N ALA A 321 2.43 18.53 -13.92
CA ALA A 321 1.10 19.10 -14.12
C ALA A 321 0.86 20.41 -13.33
N ASP A 322 1.91 21.13 -12.96
CA ASP A 322 1.79 22.52 -12.50
C ASP A 322 1.45 23.41 -13.71
N ASP A 323 0.31 24.10 -13.66
CA ASP A 323 -0.19 24.96 -14.73
C ASP A 323 0.62 26.25 -14.89
N THR A 324 1.61 26.49 -14.03
CA THR A 324 2.41 27.71 -14.06
C THR A 324 3.65 27.59 -14.97
N ILE A 325 3.91 28.63 -15.77
CA ILE A 325 5.04 28.75 -16.71
C ILE A 325 6.22 29.49 -16.05
N GLN A 326 6.16 29.78 -14.75
CA GLN A 326 7.19 30.55 -14.05
C GLN A 326 8.50 29.78 -13.89
N TYR A 327 9.60 30.50 -13.68
CA TYR A 327 10.88 29.88 -13.39
C TYR A 327 10.83 29.16 -12.03
N SER A 328 11.17 27.88 -12.04
CA SER A 328 11.30 27.07 -10.84
C SER A 328 12.45 26.07 -10.98
N ASN A 329 13.10 25.77 -9.86
CA ASN A 329 14.15 24.77 -9.77
C ASN A 329 14.12 24.15 -8.39
N VAL A 330 13.86 22.85 -8.36
CA VAL A 330 13.82 22.01 -7.16
C VAL A 330 14.81 20.88 -7.35
N SER A 331 15.66 20.67 -6.37
CA SER A 331 16.59 19.54 -6.36
C SER A 331 16.65 18.90 -4.99
N LEU A 332 16.57 17.57 -4.95
CA LEU A 332 16.84 16.79 -3.75
C LEU A 332 18.19 16.09 -3.93
N THR A 333 19.10 16.32 -2.99
CA THR A 333 20.46 15.77 -3.02
C THR A 333 20.74 14.99 -1.75
N TYR A 334 21.23 13.77 -1.86
CA TYR A 334 21.87 13.04 -0.77
C TYR A 334 23.24 13.68 -0.50
N ASP A 335 23.45 14.16 0.73
CA ASP A 335 24.66 14.84 1.16
C ASP A 335 25.56 13.84 1.91
N ALA A 336 26.57 13.33 1.21
CA ALA A 336 27.46 12.29 1.74
C ALA A 336 28.28 12.79 2.93
N ARG A 337 28.67 14.07 2.93
CA ARG A 337 29.54 14.64 3.97
C ARG A 337 28.84 14.84 5.30
N ARG A 338 27.55 15.17 5.27
CA ARG A 338 26.72 15.32 6.47
C ARG A 338 26.10 13.99 6.94
N SER A 339 26.01 13.01 6.06
CA SER A 339 25.45 11.70 6.41
C SER A 339 26.43 10.92 7.27
N SER A 340 26.06 10.65 8.52
CA SER A 340 26.79 9.77 9.42
C SER A 340 26.46 8.29 9.19
N THR A 341 25.30 8.01 8.58
CA THR A 341 24.80 6.69 8.18
C THR A 341 25.15 6.38 6.73
N LYS A 342 25.70 5.18 6.48
CA LYS A 342 26.11 4.74 5.14
C LYS A 342 25.22 3.64 4.54
N ALA A 343 24.56 2.87 5.39
CA ALA A 343 23.64 1.81 4.97
C ALA A 343 22.39 1.78 5.85
N VAL A 344 21.29 1.29 5.28
CA VAL A 344 20.03 1.07 5.98
C VAL A 344 19.66 -0.39 5.86
N LYS A 345 19.48 -1.07 6.99
CA LYS A 345 19.08 -2.47 7.06
C LYS A 345 17.61 -2.56 7.47
N PHE A 346 16.78 -3.04 6.57
CA PHE A 346 15.39 -3.39 6.82
C PHE A 346 15.29 -4.86 7.18
N THR A 347 14.54 -5.20 8.22
CA THR A 347 14.22 -6.58 8.58
C THR A 347 12.72 -6.71 8.74
N VAL A 348 12.15 -7.76 8.16
CA VAL A 348 10.76 -8.19 8.36
C VAL A 348 10.82 -9.64 8.82
N ALA A 349 10.22 -9.96 9.96
CA ALA A 349 10.11 -11.32 10.48
C ALA A 349 8.67 -11.63 10.86
N LEU A 350 8.21 -12.82 10.49
CA LEU A 350 6.88 -13.32 10.79
C LEU A 350 6.99 -14.48 11.77
N ALA A 351 6.08 -14.55 12.72
CA ALA A 351 5.93 -15.71 13.58
C ALA A 351 4.44 -15.99 13.78
N ASN A 352 4.04 -17.25 13.83
CA ASN A 352 2.66 -17.64 14.04
C ASN A 352 2.58 -18.84 14.99
N GLU A 353 1.46 -18.96 15.67
CA GLU A 353 1.18 -20.10 16.53
C GLU A 353 -0.32 -20.37 16.55
N THR A 354 -0.70 -21.66 16.52
CA THR A 354 -2.07 -22.09 16.76
C THR A 354 -2.07 -22.95 18.01
N SER A 355 -2.68 -22.46 19.09
CA SER A 355 -2.73 -23.18 20.34
C SER A 355 -4.09 -23.86 20.49
N SER A 356 -4.12 -25.18 20.74
CA SER A 356 -5.39 -25.88 20.98
C SER A 356 -5.84 -25.79 22.44
N SER A 357 -4.90 -25.57 23.36
CA SER A 357 -5.14 -25.44 24.81
C SER A 357 -3.81 -25.30 25.56
N ARG A 358 -3.18 -24.13 25.53
CA ARG A 358 -2.20 -23.80 26.58
C ARG A 358 -2.94 -23.07 27.70
N GLN A 359 -3.12 -23.74 28.83
CA GLN A 359 -3.14 -23.02 30.10
C GLN A 359 -1.73 -22.47 30.26
N SER A 360 -1.52 -21.21 29.91
CA SER A 360 -0.30 -20.51 30.27
C SER A 360 -0.22 -20.53 31.80
N GLU A 361 0.86 -21.10 32.34
CA GLU A 361 1.23 -20.86 33.74
C GLU A 361 1.31 -19.35 33.93
N GLU A 362 0.61 -18.83 34.95
CA GLU A 362 0.66 -17.42 35.33
C GLU A 362 2.11 -16.94 35.40
N SER A 363 2.61 -16.29 34.36
CA SER A 363 3.77 -15.42 34.48
C SER A 363 3.31 -14.19 35.25
N LYS A 364 3.29 -14.30 36.58
CA LYS A 364 3.25 -13.18 37.53
C LYS A 364 4.51 -12.32 37.36
N GLY A 365 4.57 -11.59 36.26
CA GLY A 365 5.43 -10.44 36.09
C GLY A 365 4.56 -9.20 36.24
N ASP A 366 4.95 -8.30 37.13
CA ASP A 366 4.35 -7.01 37.52
C ASP A 366 4.14 -5.98 36.36
N ARG A 367 4.07 -6.43 35.10
CA ARG A 367 3.96 -5.53 33.94
C ARG A 367 2.52 -5.13 33.70
N ILE A 368 2.26 -3.84 33.86
CA ILE A 368 0.95 -3.20 33.71
C ILE A 368 0.45 -3.27 32.25
N ASN A 369 1.35 -3.38 31.25
CA ASN A 369 1.01 -3.38 29.83
C ASN A 369 1.65 -4.57 29.07
N PRO A 370 0.86 -5.52 28.51
CA PRO A 370 1.39 -6.68 27.77
C PRO A 370 2.13 -6.31 26.47
N ALA A 371 1.89 -5.13 25.89
CA ALA A 371 2.59 -4.65 24.70
C ALA A 371 3.99 -4.06 25.01
N GLU A 372 4.41 -3.96 26.28
CA GLU A 372 5.77 -3.56 26.64
C GLU A 372 6.74 -4.77 26.58
N PRO A 373 7.65 -4.84 25.58
CA PRO A 373 8.55 -5.97 25.41
C PRO A 373 9.71 -5.94 26.41
N SER A 374 10.34 -7.08 26.68
CA SER A 374 11.63 -7.10 27.41
C SER A 374 12.80 -6.59 26.57
N SER A 375 12.71 -6.74 25.24
CA SER A 375 13.78 -6.40 24.30
C SER A 375 13.34 -5.29 23.34
N HIS A 376 14.10 -4.20 23.35
CA HIS A 376 13.93 -3.05 22.46
C HIS A 376 14.96 -3.03 21.32
N SER A 377 15.70 -4.13 21.10
CA SER A 377 16.65 -4.22 20.00
C SER A 377 15.93 -4.54 18.68
N PRO A 378 16.42 -4.06 17.54
CA PRO A 378 15.98 -4.53 16.22
C PRO A 378 16.07 -6.06 16.11
N ASP A 379 15.19 -6.66 15.28
CA ASP A 379 15.17 -8.11 14.99
C ASP A 379 15.30 -9.01 16.24
N SER A 380 14.35 -8.88 17.17
CA SER A 380 14.41 -9.58 18.45
C SER A 380 13.49 -10.79 18.48
N GLU A 381 14.07 -11.98 18.48
CA GLU A 381 13.33 -13.25 18.59
C GLU A 381 12.57 -13.36 19.92
N ILE A 382 13.19 -12.93 21.02
CA ILE A 382 12.57 -12.91 22.35
C ILE A 382 11.32 -12.03 22.35
N ARG A 383 11.38 -10.83 21.73
CA ARG A 383 10.21 -9.96 21.61
C ARG A 383 9.10 -10.61 20.79
N ARG A 384 9.43 -11.27 19.68
CA ARG A 384 8.43 -11.96 18.83
C ARG A 384 7.71 -13.06 19.61
N GLN A 385 8.46 -13.87 20.37
CA GLN A 385 7.86 -14.92 21.18
C GLN A 385 7.02 -14.35 22.34
N GLU A 386 7.50 -13.31 23.03
CA GLU A 386 6.71 -12.62 24.05
C GLU A 386 5.39 -12.07 23.50
N PHE A 387 5.42 -11.51 22.29
CA PHE A 387 4.22 -10.99 21.64
C PHE A 387 3.26 -12.10 21.24
N LEU A 388 3.75 -13.24 20.73
CA LEU A 388 2.94 -14.43 20.42
C LEU A 388 2.24 -14.96 21.68
N ASP A 389 2.99 -15.13 22.77
CA ASP A 389 2.45 -15.71 24.01
C ASP A 389 1.41 -14.77 24.65
N ARG A 390 1.74 -13.48 24.78
CA ARG A 390 0.86 -12.49 25.43
C ARG A 390 -0.36 -12.12 24.61
N VAL A 391 -0.28 -12.15 23.28
CA VAL A 391 -1.47 -11.86 22.46
C VAL A 391 -2.49 -13.00 22.56
N ALA A 392 -2.03 -14.25 22.73
CA ALA A 392 -2.85 -15.46 22.81
C ALA A 392 -3.40 -15.75 24.22
N GLU A 393 -2.81 -15.16 25.25
CA GLU A 393 -3.16 -15.37 26.66
C GLU A 393 -4.66 -15.09 26.94
N ASP A 394 -5.30 -15.96 27.72
CA ASP A 394 -6.73 -15.93 28.08
C ASP A 394 -7.73 -16.01 26.91
N ILE A 395 -7.30 -16.47 25.73
CA ILE A 395 -8.15 -16.74 24.57
C ILE A 395 -8.14 -18.25 24.27
N LYS A 396 -9.29 -18.91 24.34
CA LYS A 396 -9.39 -20.36 24.11
C LYS A 396 -9.16 -20.70 22.64
N SER A 397 -8.35 -21.72 22.37
CA SER A 397 -8.08 -22.24 21.02
C SER A 397 -7.70 -21.13 20.02
N SER A 398 -6.75 -20.28 20.41
CA SER A 398 -6.37 -19.08 19.69
C SER A 398 -5.38 -19.36 18.54
N SER A 399 -5.55 -18.61 17.46
CA SER A 399 -4.57 -18.47 16.38
C SER A 399 -3.92 -17.10 16.52
N ALA A 400 -2.61 -17.06 16.74
CA ALA A 400 -1.82 -15.86 16.91
C ALA A 400 -0.83 -15.67 15.76
N VAL A 401 -0.66 -14.42 15.33
CA VAL A 401 0.33 -14.03 14.31
C VAL A 401 1.03 -12.77 14.78
N VAL A 402 2.35 -12.74 14.62
CA VAL A 402 3.24 -11.60 14.89
C VAL A 402 3.96 -11.19 13.62
N VAL A 403 4.01 -9.88 13.39
CA VAL A 403 4.82 -9.23 12.37
C VAL A 403 5.78 -8.27 13.08
N ASP A 404 7.08 -8.48 12.91
CA ASP A 404 8.14 -7.63 13.44
C ASP A 404 8.89 -6.97 12.28
N VAL A 405 8.93 -5.64 12.27
CA VAL A 405 9.61 -4.85 11.24
C VAL A 405 10.60 -3.92 11.91
N SER A 406 11.82 -3.85 11.39
CA SER A 406 12.81 -2.87 11.82
C SER A 406 13.54 -2.23 10.65
N ALA A 407 13.93 -0.97 10.83
CA ALA A 407 14.84 -0.25 9.94
C ALA A 407 16.00 0.27 10.79
N GLU A 408 17.20 -0.24 10.55
CA GLU A 408 18.42 0.12 11.26
C GLU A 408 19.31 0.99 10.36
N PHE A 409 19.82 2.08 10.90
CA PHE A 409 20.70 3.00 10.20
C PHE A 409 22.13 2.77 10.68
N GLU A 410 22.93 2.14 9.82
CA GLU A 410 24.32 1.79 10.10
C GLU A 410 25.21 3.02 9.91
N GLY A 411 25.43 3.74 11.02
CA GLY A 411 26.27 4.92 11.10
C GLY A 411 27.12 4.97 12.37
N HIS A 412 27.74 6.12 12.62
CA HIS A 412 28.54 6.34 13.85
C HIS A 412 27.68 6.23 15.12
N ASN A 413 26.45 6.72 15.06
CA ASN A 413 25.46 6.61 16.13
C ASN A 413 24.40 5.59 15.75
N LYS A 414 23.95 4.79 16.70
CA LYS A 414 22.87 3.84 16.49
C LYS A 414 21.54 4.60 16.34
N ALA A 415 20.91 4.46 15.19
CA ALA A 415 19.55 4.91 14.96
C ALA A 415 18.71 3.79 14.38
N TYR A 416 17.45 3.72 14.78
CA TYR A 416 16.53 2.69 14.30
C TYR A 416 15.06 3.08 14.46
N PHE A 417 14.23 2.41 13.66
CA PHE A 417 12.79 2.27 13.88
C PHE A 417 12.47 0.80 14.07
N ILE A 418 11.59 0.50 15.02
CA ILE A 418 11.06 -0.85 15.27
C ILE A 418 9.55 -0.73 15.36
N ALA A 419 8.84 -1.65 14.71
CA ALA A 419 7.41 -1.81 14.82
C ALA A 419 7.08 -3.30 14.92
N THR A 420 6.44 -3.73 16.00
CA THR A 420 5.98 -5.11 16.19
C THR A 420 4.47 -5.09 16.37
N ALA A 421 3.75 -5.88 15.58
CA ALA A 421 2.30 -6.04 15.69
C ALA A 421 1.97 -7.51 15.91
N ALA A 422 1.07 -7.79 16.85
CA ALA A 422 0.54 -9.12 17.10
C ALA A 422 -0.98 -9.10 17.06
N VAL A 423 -1.60 -10.15 16.54
CA VAL A 423 -3.05 -10.35 16.58
C VAL A 423 -3.36 -11.79 16.96
N ALA A 424 -4.33 -11.98 17.84
CA ALA A 424 -4.91 -13.28 18.17
C ALA A 424 -6.43 -13.25 18.06
N SER A 425 -6.97 -14.32 17.48
CA SER A 425 -8.40 -14.57 17.37
C SER A 425 -8.71 -16.04 17.61
N SER A 426 -9.98 -16.35 17.87
CA SER A 426 -10.44 -17.72 18.10
C SER A 426 -11.75 -18.01 17.39
N PRO A 427 -11.94 -19.24 16.87
CA PRO A 427 -13.23 -19.69 16.35
C PRO A 427 -14.24 -20.06 17.46
N VAL A 428 -13.80 -20.21 18.71
CA VAL A 428 -14.64 -20.70 19.83
C VAL A 428 -14.71 -19.72 21.02
N ASP A 429 -13.83 -18.73 21.06
CA ASP A 429 -13.85 -17.64 22.03
C ASP A 429 -14.34 -16.35 21.35
N GLU A 430 -15.06 -15.52 22.09
CA GLU A 430 -15.53 -14.21 21.61
C GLU A 430 -14.42 -13.16 21.71
N LYS A 431 -13.36 -13.45 22.47
CA LYS A 431 -12.22 -12.56 22.67
C LYS A 431 -11.26 -12.57 21.48
N SER A 432 -10.75 -11.39 21.17
CA SER A 432 -9.60 -11.18 20.31
C SER A 432 -8.73 -10.07 20.90
N ARG A 433 -7.43 -10.16 20.67
CA ARG A 433 -6.45 -9.22 21.20
C ARG A 433 -5.49 -8.82 20.09
N ALA A 434 -5.07 -7.56 20.11
CA ALA A 434 -3.99 -7.05 19.30
C ALA A 434 -3.00 -6.30 20.19
N LEU A 435 -1.71 -6.51 19.95
CA LEU A 435 -0.63 -5.81 20.60
C LEU A 435 0.17 -5.05 19.53
N PHE A 436 0.62 -3.86 19.85
CA PHE A 436 1.49 -3.09 18.98
C PHE A 436 2.57 -2.38 19.79
N PHE A 437 3.81 -2.48 19.33
CA PHE A 437 4.97 -1.81 19.89
C PHE A 437 5.65 -1.01 18.80
N PHE A 438 5.99 0.23 19.11
CA PHE A 438 6.82 1.07 18.27
C PHE A 438 7.97 1.66 19.09
N SER A 439 9.16 1.68 18.51
CA SER A 439 10.32 2.37 19.08
C SER A 439 11.10 3.10 18.02
N HIS A 440 11.39 4.37 18.31
CA HIS A 440 12.28 5.19 17.52
C HIS A 440 13.47 5.62 18.39
N GLN A 441 14.67 5.32 17.90
CA GLN A 441 15.93 5.82 18.42
C GLN A 441 16.57 6.73 17.37
N PRO A 442 16.69 8.05 17.62
CA PRO A 442 17.29 8.98 16.67
C PRO A 442 18.82 8.88 16.65
N ALA A 443 19.42 9.32 15.54
CA ALA A 443 20.88 9.35 15.34
C ALA A 443 21.57 10.47 16.12
N SER A 444 20.86 11.56 16.38
CA SER A 444 21.34 12.72 17.14
C SER A 444 20.61 12.84 18.47
N SER A 445 21.33 13.28 19.50
CA SER A 445 20.77 13.60 20.81
C SER A 445 19.86 14.84 20.84
N SER A 446 19.78 15.59 19.72
CA SER A 446 18.86 16.71 19.59
C SER A 446 17.39 16.29 19.50
N GLU A 447 17.15 15.05 19.05
CA GLU A 447 15.82 14.43 19.04
C GLU A 447 15.72 13.42 20.17
N LYS A 448 14.54 13.29 20.76
CA LYS A 448 14.32 12.38 21.89
C LYS A 448 13.86 11.01 21.37
N PRO A 449 14.36 9.90 21.95
CA PRO A 449 13.78 8.58 21.74
C PRO A 449 12.30 8.56 22.14
N VAL A 450 11.50 7.84 21.35
CA VAL A 450 10.06 7.68 21.57
C VAL A 450 9.71 6.20 21.56
N GLN A 451 8.88 5.78 22.50
CA GLN A 451 8.31 4.44 22.57
C GLN A 451 6.78 4.53 22.68
N ALA A 452 6.09 3.64 21.98
CA ALA A 452 4.65 3.52 22.05
C ALA A 452 4.23 2.06 22.24
N TYR A 453 3.28 1.83 23.13
CA TYR A 453 2.73 0.51 23.46
C TYR A 453 1.21 0.57 23.34
N LEU A 454 0.63 -0.21 22.46
CA LEU A 454 -0.81 -0.28 22.25
C LEU A 454 -1.28 -1.71 22.53
N VAL A 455 -2.28 -1.81 23.39
CA VAL A 455 -3.06 -3.03 23.61
C VAL A 455 -4.47 -2.73 23.16
N ALA A 456 -5.04 -3.60 22.34
CA ALA A 456 -6.43 -3.52 21.94
C ALA A 456 -7.09 -4.88 22.15
N GLU A 457 -8.17 -4.91 22.89
CA GLU A 457 -8.98 -6.09 23.14
C GLU A 457 -10.39 -5.86 22.61
N SER A 458 -10.95 -6.88 21.99
CA SER A 458 -12.34 -6.84 21.56
C SER A 458 -13.05 -8.13 21.89
N LYS A 459 -14.32 -7.99 22.30
CA LYS A 459 -15.22 -9.10 22.55
C LYS A 459 -16.34 -9.05 21.50
N ASN A 460 -16.34 -10.02 20.61
CA ASN A 460 -17.32 -10.15 19.53
C ASN A 460 -18.13 -11.43 19.70
N PRO A 461 -19.45 -11.34 19.85
CA PRO A 461 -20.28 -12.53 19.95
C PRO A 461 -20.26 -13.31 18.64
N GLN A 462 -20.34 -14.63 18.76
CA GLN A 462 -20.55 -15.51 17.62
C GLN A 462 -22.00 -15.34 17.14
N VAL A 463 -22.17 -15.04 15.84
CA VAL A 463 -23.48 -14.79 15.24
C VAL A 463 -23.78 -15.76 14.10
N SER A 464 -25.05 -16.10 13.94
CA SER A 464 -25.53 -16.95 12.86
C SER A 464 -25.42 -16.24 11.50
N TRP A 465 -24.81 -16.93 10.53
CA TRP A 465 -24.60 -16.41 9.18
C TRP A 465 -25.51 -17.03 8.12
N MET A 466 -26.21 -18.13 8.44
CA MET A 466 -27.11 -18.84 7.51
C MET A 466 -28.57 -18.82 7.95
N ASP A 467 -28.85 -18.70 9.26
CA ASP A 467 -30.21 -18.72 9.76
C ASP A 467 -30.63 -17.30 10.15
N PHE A 468 -31.42 -16.66 9.29
CA PHE A 468 -31.91 -15.29 9.50
C PHE A 468 -32.78 -15.17 10.76
N ASN A 469 -33.60 -16.18 11.04
CA ASN A 469 -34.46 -16.17 12.22
C ASN A 469 -33.62 -16.17 13.51
N LYS A 470 -32.49 -16.89 13.53
CA LYS A 470 -31.53 -16.83 14.63
C LYS A 470 -30.79 -15.49 14.64
N ALA A 471 -30.20 -15.08 13.52
CA ALA A 471 -29.40 -13.86 13.38
C ALA A 471 -30.15 -12.60 13.85
N ILE A 472 -31.43 -12.44 13.49
CA ILE A 472 -32.22 -11.24 13.86
C ILE A 472 -32.61 -11.19 15.35
N ARG A 473 -32.53 -12.32 16.06
CA ARG A 473 -32.83 -12.42 17.50
C ARG A 473 -31.58 -12.33 18.37
N GLU A 474 -30.42 -12.64 17.81
CA GLU A 474 -29.14 -12.55 18.49
C GLU A 474 -28.82 -11.11 18.88
N ASP A 475 -28.00 -10.94 19.91
CA ASP A 475 -27.46 -9.64 20.30
C ASP A 475 -26.06 -9.52 19.71
N PRO A 476 -25.88 -8.75 18.62
CA PRO A 476 -24.56 -8.57 18.04
C PRO A 476 -23.71 -7.58 18.84
N LYS A 477 -24.08 -7.15 20.06
CA LYS A 477 -23.32 -6.17 20.83
C LYS A 477 -21.87 -6.59 21.06
N SER A 478 -20.95 -5.68 20.80
CA SER A 478 -19.53 -5.83 21.07
C SER A 478 -18.99 -4.78 22.01
N SER A 479 -17.97 -5.17 22.75
CA SER A 479 -17.14 -4.25 23.52
C SER A 479 -15.72 -4.22 22.97
N PHE A 480 -15.12 -3.04 23.03
CA PHE A 480 -13.75 -2.78 22.64
C PHE A 480 -13.05 -2.02 23.77
N ASN A 481 -11.84 -2.42 24.10
CA ASN A 481 -10.95 -1.69 24.99
C ASN A 481 -9.63 -1.50 24.25
N ALA A 482 -9.04 -0.31 24.33
CA ALA A 482 -7.67 -0.10 23.91
C ALA A 482 -6.95 0.80 24.89
N GLN A 483 -5.67 0.53 25.10
CA GLN A 483 -4.77 1.32 25.91
C GLN A 483 -3.51 1.63 25.12
N LEU A 484 -3.23 2.93 24.94
CA LEU A 484 -2.01 3.44 24.33
C LEU A 484 -1.17 4.14 25.40
N ASN A 485 0.07 3.68 25.56
CA ASN A 485 1.08 4.28 26.42
C ASN A 485 2.17 4.88 25.53
N LEU A 486 2.49 6.16 25.72
CA LEU A 486 3.56 6.88 25.02
C LEU A 486 4.62 7.32 26.02
N LYS A 487 5.87 6.97 25.75
CA LYS A 487 7.02 7.26 26.59
C LYS A 487 8.09 7.97 25.78
N GLU A 488 8.28 9.25 26.06
CA GLU A 488 9.42 10.03 25.58
C GLU A 488 10.55 10.00 26.62
N TRP A 489 11.79 10.13 26.15
CA TRP A 489 12.95 10.11 27.05
C TRP A 489 12.87 11.22 28.12
N ASN A 490 12.97 10.82 29.40
CA ASN A 490 12.88 11.66 30.60
C ASN A 490 11.54 12.41 30.79
N GLU A 491 10.46 11.97 30.14
CA GLU A 491 9.12 12.53 30.36
C GLU A 491 8.21 11.55 31.09
N THR A 492 7.15 12.09 31.71
CA THR A 492 6.08 11.26 32.28
C THR A 492 5.34 10.55 31.17
N GLU A 493 5.11 9.25 31.36
CA GLU A 493 4.35 8.43 30.43
C GLU A 493 2.94 9.01 30.23
N SER A 494 2.60 9.26 28.97
CA SER A 494 1.23 9.63 28.57
C SER A 494 0.42 8.37 28.37
N GLN A 495 -0.77 8.32 28.94
CA GLN A 495 -1.67 7.17 28.83
C GLN A 495 -2.99 7.61 28.19
N ILE A 496 -3.48 6.82 27.23
CA ILE A 496 -4.77 7.01 26.58
C ILE A 496 -5.52 5.69 26.66
N VAL A 497 -6.69 5.67 27.29
CA VAL A 497 -7.55 4.49 27.40
C VAL A 497 -8.87 4.75 26.68
N VAL A 498 -9.16 3.92 25.69
CA VAL A 498 -10.39 3.95 24.90
C VAL A 498 -11.27 2.78 25.30
N ASN A 499 -12.46 3.06 25.79
CA ASN A 499 -13.50 2.06 26.05
C ASN A 499 -14.65 2.30 25.08
N GLY A 500 -15.14 1.27 24.42
CA GLY A 500 -16.26 1.43 23.51
C GLY A 500 -17.19 0.23 23.46
N THR A 501 -18.41 0.50 23.01
CA THR A 501 -19.38 -0.52 22.66
C THR A 501 -19.99 -0.21 21.30
N VAL A 502 -20.28 -1.27 20.56
CA VAL A 502 -20.91 -1.18 19.25
C VAL A 502 -22.09 -2.12 19.23
N GLU A 503 -23.29 -1.62 18.94
CA GLU A 503 -24.54 -2.37 19.04
C GLU A 503 -25.48 -2.09 17.87
N GLN A 504 -26.48 -2.96 17.72
CA GLN A 504 -27.55 -2.79 16.75
C GLN A 504 -28.73 -2.06 17.39
N SER A 505 -29.20 -1.00 16.75
CA SER A 505 -30.40 -0.27 17.18
C SER A 505 -31.68 -1.05 16.87
N SER A 506 -32.73 -0.78 17.65
CA SER A 506 -34.07 -1.33 17.41
C SER A 506 -34.66 -0.87 16.07
N GLN A 507 -34.27 0.32 15.59
CA GLN A 507 -34.70 0.87 14.31
C GLN A 507 -34.11 0.08 13.14
N ARG A 508 -32.79 -0.17 13.17
CA ARG A 508 -32.10 -0.99 12.17
C ARG A 508 -32.61 -2.42 12.15
N ARG A 509 -32.79 -3.04 13.33
CA ARG A 509 -33.39 -4.38 13.44
C ARG A 509 -34.76 -4.46 12.76
N ARG A 510 -35.61 -3.45 12.98
CA ARG A 510 -36.93 -3.37 12.32
C ARG A 510 -36.82 -3.14 10.82
N PHE A 511 -35.88 -2.30 10.37
CA PHE A 511 -35.62 -2.04 8.96
C PHE A 511 -35.20 -3.32 8.20
N VAL A 512 -34.23 -4.07 8.73
CA VAL A 512 -33.76 -5.33 8.13
C VAL A 512 -34.90 -6.36 8.08
N LYS A 513 -35.66 -6.51 9.18
CA LYS A 513 -36.79 -7.44 9.26
C LYS A 513 -37.88 -7.22 8.21
N HIS A 514 -38.14 -5.98 7.80
CA HIS A 514 -39.17 -5.66 6.81
C HIS A 514 -38.62 -5.51 5.38
N SER A 515 -37.34 -5.80 5.17
CA SER A 515 -36.72 -5.72 3.86
C SER A 515 -37.29 -6.75 2.87
N PRO A 516 -37.28 -6.47 1.55
CA PRO A 516 -37.68 -7.45 0.55
C PRO A 516 -36.86 -8.75 0.61
N MET A 517 -35.58 -8.65 0.97
CA MET A 517 -34.68 -9.80 1.11
C MET A 517 -35.07 -10.69 2.31
N ALA A 518 -35.48 -10.08 3.43
CA ALA A 518 -35.98 -10.82 4.60
C ALA A 518 -37.23 -11.63 4.23
N LYS A 519 -38.19 -11.04 3.51
CA LYS A 519 -39.40 -11.75 3.07
C LYS A 519 -39.10 -12.90 2.13
N LEU A 520 -38.13 -12.72 1.21
CA LEU A 520 -37.67 -13.77 0.31
C LEU A 520 -37.03 -14.92 1.10
N CYS A 521 -36.15 -14.60 2.05
CA CYS A 521 -35.54 -15.61 2.91
C CYS A 521 -36.59 -16.34 3.77
N GLU A 522 -37.55 -15.64 4.37
CA GLU A 522 -38.62 -16.27 5.15
C GLU A 522 -39.42 -17.28 4.30
N SER A 523 -39.71 -16.96 3.03
CA SER A 523 -40.35 -17.89 2.10
C SER A 523 -39.48 -19.12 1.83
N GLN A 524 -38.18 -18.92 1.59
CA GLN A 524 -37.23 -20.01 1.33
C GLN A 524 -37.04 -20.91 2.55
N MET A 525 -36.96 -20.33 3.75
CA MET A 525 -36.85 -21.07 5.00
C MET A 525 -38.12 -21.91 5.28
N ASN A 526 -39.31 -21.43 4.90
CA ASN A 526 -40.54 -22.21 5.01
C ASN A 526 -40.53 -23.46 4.11
N GLU A 527 -39.76 -23.45 3.03
CA GLU A 527 -39.50 -24.59 2.15
C GLU A 527 -38.32 -25.46 2.62
N GLY A 528 -37.72 -25.14 3.79
CA GLY A 528 -36.55 -25.85 4.34
C GLY A 528 -35.20 -25.37 3.81
N ASN A 529 -35.16 -24.28 3.03
CA ASN A 529 -33.94 -23.75 2.42
C ASN A 529 -33.34 -22.61 3.25
N TYR A 530 -32.38 -22.93 4.12
CA TYR A 530 -31.71 -21.96 4.99
C TYR A 530 -30.44 -21.36 4.38
N GLY A 531 -29.77 -22.06 3.48
CA GLY A 531 -28.44 -21.67 2.96
C GLY A 531 -28.45 -20.82 1.68
N LEU A 532 -29.61 -20.44 1.17
CA LEU A 532 -29.68 -19.70 -0.10
C LEU A 532 -29.12 -18.27 0.02
N PRO A 533 -28.63 -17.66 -1.08
CA PRO A 533 -27.98 -16.36 -1.04
C PRO A 533 -28.80 -15.25 -0.37
N ALA A 534 -30.13 -15.27 -0.54
CA ALA A 534 -31.01 -14.31 0.12
C ALA A 534 -30.97 -14.44 1.65
N CYS A 535 -30.99 -15.67 2.17
CA CYS A 535 -30.89 -15.94 3.61
C CYS A 535 -29.52 -15.61 4.18
N ARG A 536 -28.45 -15.90 3.45
CA ARG A 536 -27.09 -15.52 3.86
C ARG A 536 -26.91 -14.01 3.93
N ASN A 537 -27.28 -13.29 2.87
CA ASN A 537 -27.10 -11.85 2.80
C ASN A 537 -27.92 -11.11 3.86
N VAL A 538 -29.18 -11.52 4.08
CA VAL A 538 -30.01 -10.89 5.10
C VAL A 538 -29.55 -11.25 6.52
N SER A 539 -28.93 -12.42 6.74
CA SER A 539 -28.31 -12.78 8.02
C SER A 539 -27.07 -11.93 8.32
N ILE A 540 -26.24 -11.65 7.31
CA ILE A 540 -25.13 -10.69 7.45
C ILE A 540 -25.67 -9.28 7.75
N GLU A 541 -26.69 -8.83 7.01
CA GLU A 541 -27.31 -7.52 7.22
C GLU A 541 -27.92 -7.35 8.61
N ALA A 542 -28.46 -8.44 9.18
CA ALA A 542 -29.02 -8.49 10.52
C ALA A 542 -27.98 -8.35 11.63
N ASN A 543 -26.70 -8.58 11.34
CA ASN A 543 -25.60 -8.49 12.30
C ASN A 543 -24.78 -7.19 12.17
N TYR A 544 -25.07 -6.34 11.18
CA TYR A 544 -24.50 -5.00 11.12
C TYR A 544 -24.97 -4.13 12.28
N ARG A 545 -24.01 -3.44 12.87
CA ARG A 545 -24.20 -2.52 13.99
C ARG A 545 -24.17 -1.08 13.50
N ASP A 546 -25.09 -0.28 14.00
CA ASP A 546 -25.31 1.10 13.59
C ASP A 546 -25.11 2.12 14.72
N ARG A 547 -24.94 1.66 15.97
CA ARG A 547 -24.68 2.52 17.12
C ARG A 547 -23.28 2.26 17.69
N LEU A 548 -22.52 3.34 17.80
CA LEU A 548 -21.12 3.39 18.23
C LEU A 548 -21.04 4.29 19.47
N GLU A 549 -20.51 3.79 20.57
CA GLU A 549 -20.27 4.59 21.77
C GLU A 549 -18.83 4.37 22.22
N PHE A 550 -18.04 5.44 22.25
CA PHE A 550 -16.64 5.40 22.71
C PHE A 550 -16.40 6.45 23.77
N THR A 551 -15.55 6.12 24.73
CA THR A 551 -15.04 7.01 25.76
C THR A 551 -13.52 6.94 25.73
N VAL A 552 -12.89 8.09 25.62
CA VAL A 552 -11.43 8.25 25.66
C VAL A 552 -11.07 8.95 26.96
N HIS A 553 -10.34 8.25 27.83
CA HIS A 553 -9.67 8.80 29.00
C HIS A 553 -8.21 9.05 28.66
N TYR A 554 -7.64 10.16 29.13
CA TYR A 554 -6.25 10.48 28.88
C TYR A 554 -5.56 11.11 30.09
N GLU A 555 -4.29 10.77 30.27
CA GLU A 555 -3.43 11.28 31.34
C GLU A 555 -2.09 11.77 30.77
N ASN A 556 -1.55 12.84 31.36
CA ASN A 556 -0.23 13.41 31.05
C ASN A 556 0.05 13.77 29.57
N LEU A 557 -0.99 13.99 28.74
CA LEU A 557 -0.81 14.36 27.34
C LEU A 557 0.06 15.61 27.16
N THR A 558 1.12 15.47 26.34
CA THR A 558 1.99 16.57 25.92
C THR A 558 1.23 17.66 25.17
N THR A 559 1.72 18.90 25.22
CA THR A 559 1.11 20.05 24.53
C THR A 559 1.06 19.84 23.02
N ASP A 560 2.06 19.18 22.45
CA ASP A 560 2.14 18.90 21.02
C ASP A 560 1.05 17.93 20.56
N LEU A 561 0.79 16.86 21.34
CA LEU A 561 -0.33 15.94 21.09
C LEU A 561 -1.68 16.65 21.18
N LYS A 562 -1.88 17.53 22.17
CA LYS A 562 -3.10 18.35 22.31
C LYS A 562 -3.31 19.30 21.13
N ASN A 563 -2.24 19.91 20.62
CA ASN A 563 -2.32 20.79 19.47
C ASN A 563 -2.62 20.02 18.18
N LEU A 564 -2.03 18.82 18.02
CA LEU A 564 -2.28 17.95 16.88
C LEU A 564 -3.76 17.51 16.84
N THR A 565 -4.31 17.06 17.96
CA THR A 565 -5.73 16.66 18.04
C THR A 565 -6.66 17.84 17.78
N TYR A 566 -6.33 19.04 18.26
CA TYR A 566 -7.08 20.26 17.96
C TYR A 566 -7.05 20.62 16.47
N LYS A 567 -5.90 20.49 15.80
CA LYS A 567 -5.81 20.69 14.33
C LYS A 567 -6.66 19.66 13.56
N ALA A 568 -6.64 18.39 13.98
CA ALA A 568 -7.48 17.36 13.38
C ALA A 568 -8.97 17.71 13.52
N TYR A 569 -9.38 18.19 14.70
CA TYR A 569 -10.74 18.70 14.93
C TYR A 569 -11.07 19.89 14.01
N GLN A 570 -10.17 20.85 13.85
CA GLN A 570 -10.40 21.99 12.94
C GLN A 570 -10.61 21.55 11.49
N ILE A 571 -9.89 20.52 11.03
CA ILE A 571 -10.07 19.96 9.69
C ILE A 571 -11.44 19.29 9.58
N ALA A 572 -11.83 18.47 10.55
CA ALA A 572 -13.14 17.82 10.58
C ALA A 572 -14.28 18.86 10.59
N ARG A 573 -14.13 19.91 11.42
CA ARG A 573 -15.03 21.06 11.46
C ARG A 573 -15.15 21.77 10.11
N TYR A 574 -14.02 22.01 9.45
CA TYR A 574 -14.01 22.63 8.12
C TYR A 574 -14.70 21.76 7.07
N MET A 575 -14.46 20.45 7.08
CA MET A 575 -15.09 19.51 6.13
C MET A 575 -16.59 19.32 6.40
N GLY A 576 -16.99 19.28 7.67
CA GLY A 576 -18.37 19.04 8.11
C GLY A 576 -19.21 20.29 8.34
N TYR A 577 -18.77 21.48 7.92
CA TYR A 577 -19.37 22.75 8.34
C TYR A 577 -20.87 22.88 8.04
N ASN A 578 -21.37 22.24 6.96
CA ASN A 578 -22.79 22.25 6.59
C ASN A 578 -23.67 21.37 7.48
N TYR A 579 -23.07 20.45 8.25
CA TYR A 579 -23.75 19.42 9.02
C TYR A 579 -23.50 19.58 10.53
N MET A 580 -22.75 20.61 10.94
CA MET A 580 -22.22 20.73 12.30
C MET A 580 -22.95 21.80 13.12
N GLY A 581 -23.27 21.48 14.37
CA GLY A 581 -23.57 22.41 15.45
C GLY A 581 -22.55 22.31 16.57
N GLU A 582 -22.17 23.43 17.17
CA GLU A 582 -21.26 23.47 18.34
C GLU A 582 -21.97 24.14 19.51
N ASN A 583 -21.81 23.59 20.71
CA ASN A 583 -22.21 24.22 21.95
C ASN A 583 -21.02 24.30 22.91
N ILE A 584 -20.40 25.48 22.93
CA ILE A 584 -19.21 25.78 23.75
C ILE A 584 -19.54 26.28 25.16
N PHE A 585 -20.84 26.41 25.50
CA PHE A 585 -21.29 26.91 26.80
C PHE A 585 -21.70 25.80 27.78
N VAL A 586 -21.63 24.54 27.35
CA VAL A 586 -21.89 23.38 28.21
C VAL A 586 -20.59 22.97 28.87
N SER A 587 -20.45 23.29 30.16
CA SER A 587 -19.37 22.76 30.99
C SER A 587 -19.77 21.38 31.49
N HIS A 588 -19.20 20.34 30.88
CA HIS A 588 -19.25 19.00 31.45
C HIS A 588 -18.17 18.89 32.52
N ASN A 589 -18.46 18.20 33.63
CA ASN A 589 -17.49 17.92 34.69
C ASN A 589 -16.51 16.80 34.28
N LEU A 590 -15.97 16.88 33.06
CA LEU A 590 -15.09 15.91 32.40
C LEU A 590 -13.75 16.62 32.17
N SER A 591 -12.79 16.54 33.09
CA SER A 591 -11.49 17.23 32.97
C SER A 591 -10.49 16.52 32.02
N ASP A 592 -10.72 15.24 31.80
CA ASP A 592 -9.75 14.26 31.31
C ASP A 592 -10.41 13.16 30.44
N LYS A 593 -11.63 13.45 29.96
CA LYS A 593 -12.46 12.51 29.22
C LYS A 593 -13.11 13.16 28.00
N VAL A 594 -13.09 12.46 26.87
CA VAL A 594 -13.89 12.77 25.67
C VAL A 594 -14.82 11.59 25.39
N ALA A 595 -16.09 11.86 25.14
CA ALA A 595 -17.05 10.84 24.71
C ALA A 595 -17.45 11.07 23.25
N PHE A 596 -17.54 9.98 22.50
CA PHE A 596 -17.95 9.95 21.11
C PHE A 596 -19.15 9.03 20.97
N GLU A 597 -20.21 9.53 20.35
CA GLU A 597 -21.40 8.74 20.01
C GLU A 597 -21.63 8.85 18.51
N GLY A 598 -21.74 7.73 17.81
CA GLY A 598 -21.99 7.64 16.39
C GLY A 598 -23.26 6.83 16.14
N ASN A 599 -24.23 7.39 15.43
CA ASN A 599 -25.46 6.71 15.06
C ASN A 599 -25.62 6.76 13.54
N LEU A 600 -25.40 5.63 12.89
CA LEU A 600 -25.67 5.44 11.47
C LEU A 600 -27.19 5.39 11.26
N ASN A 601 -27.67 5.96 10.17
CA ASN A 601 -29.08 5.81 9.80
C ASN A 601 -29.40 4.34 9.47
N PRO A 602 -30.68 3.91 9.48
CA PRO A 602 -31.03 2.52 9.22
C PRO A 602 -30.58 1.97 7.86
N SER A 603 -30.23 2.83 6.90
CA SER A 603 -29.69 2.44 5.59
C SER A 603 -28.16 2.44 5.49
N LEU A 604 -27.46 2.83 6.57
CA LEU A 604 -25.99 2.96 6.68
C LEU A 604 -25.38 3.99 5.72
N ARG A 605 -26.15 4.95 5.22
CA ARG A 605 -25.72 5.96 4.22
C ARG A 605 -25.41 7.33 4.78
N ALA A 606 -25.80 7.59 6.02
CA ALA A 606 -25.50 8.82 6.72
C ALA A 606 -25.22 8.51 8.19
N ILE A 607 -24.45 9.39 8.85
CA ILE A 607 -24.06 9.24 10.25
C ILE A 607 -24.34 10.52 11.03
N ASN A 608 -24.87 10.34 12.24
CA ASN A 608 -24.89 11.38 13.26
C ASN A 608 -23.73 11.13 14.21
N VAL A 609 -22.90 12.15 14.47
CA VAL A 609 -21.76 12.05 15.38
C VAL A 609 -21.89 13.12 16.45
N THR A 610 -21.85 12.72 17.71
CA THR A 610 -21.82 13.61 18.86
C THR A 610 -20.48 13.44 19.57
N ILE A 611 -19.78 14.54 19.79
CA ILE A 611 -18.51 14.61 20.50
C ILE A 611 -18.73 15.46 21.73
N LYS A 612 -18.56 14.89 22.92
CA LYS A 612 -18.63 15.59 24.20
C LYS A 612 -17.23 15.71 24.76
N SER A 613 -16.76 16.95 24.98
CA SER A 613 -15.39 17.23 25.41
C SER A 613 -15.35 18.23 26.56
N PRO A 614 -14.22 18.37 27.27
CA PRO A 614 -14.07 19.36 28.35
C PRO A 614 -14.26 20.81 27.89
N ILE A 615 -14.03 21.07 26.60
CA ILE A 615 -14.05 22.41 25.99
C ILE A 615 -15.37 22.73 25.27
N GLY A 616 -16.32 21.79 25.25
CA GLY A 616 -17.63 21.93 24.63
C GLY A 616 -18.09 20.69 23.86
N ASP A 617 -19.31 20.77 23.35
CA ASP A 617 -19.95 19.72 22.56
C ASP A 617 -19.95 20.07 21.08
N ALA A 618 -19.70 19.07 20.24
CA ALA A 618 -19.85 19.17 18.78
C ALA A 618 -20.78 18.08 18.29
N GLU A 619 -21.75 18.45 17.46
CA GLU A 619 -22.72 17.55 16.86
C GLU A 619 -22.64 17.68 15.35
N PHE A 620 -22.53 16.55 14.66
CA PHE A 620 -22.64 16.44 13.22
C PHE A 620 -23.89 15.64 12.92
N ILE A 621 -24.84 16.21 12.21
CA ILE A 621 -26.17 15.62 11.95
C ILE A 621 -26.30 15.30 10.46
N ASP A 622 -26.70 14.06 10.18
CA ASP A 622 -27.01 13.54 8.85
C ASP A 622 -25.86 13.73 7.84
N VAL A 623 -24.62 13.45 8.28
CA VAL A 623 -23.44 13.55 7.41
C VAL A 623 -23.52 12.42 6.38
N PRO A 624 -23.65 12.73 5.07
CA PRO A 624 -23.72 11.70 4.05
C PRO A 624 -22.39 10.98 3.92
N LEU A 625 -22.43 9.66 3.88
CA LEU A 625 -21.26 8.82 3.73
C LEU A 625 -20.96 8.59 2.24
N ASN A 626 -19.69 8.77 1.87
CA ASN A 626 -19.21 8.42 0.55
C ASN A 626 -19.41 6.91 0.31
N PRO A 627 -19.92 6.46 -0.85
CA PRO A 627 -20.12 5.05 -1.17
C PRO A 627 -18.91 4.12 -0.93
N TYR A 628 -17.68 4.63 -1.02
CA TYR A 628 -16.46 3.86 -0.72
C TYR A 628 -16.16 3.74 0.78
N VAL A 629 -16.74 4.62 1.60
CA VAL A 629 -16.61 4.66 3.07
C VAL A 629 -17.74 3.89 3.75
N VAL A 630 -18.91 3.79 3.10
CA VAL A 630 -20.08 3.03 3.57
C VAL A 630 -19.76 1.58 3.98
N PRO A 631 -18.88 0.80 3.33
CA PRO A 631 -18.57 -0.56 3.77
C PRO A 631 -17.63 -0.62 5.00
N LEU A 632 -16.92 0.47 5.28
CA LEU A 632 -15.90 0.52 6.34
C LEU A 632 -16.50 0.81 7.72
N LEU A 633 -17.52 1.67 7.79
CA LEU A 633 -18.09 2.15 9.06
C LEU A 633 -19.01 1.15 9.78
N PRO A 634 -19.91 0.40 9.10
CA PRO A 634 -20.74 -0.60 9.73
C PRO A 634 -19.88 -1.77 10.20
N VAL A 635 -19.74 -1.91 11.52
CA VAL A 635 -18.95 -2.98 12.13
C VAL A 635 -19.79 -4.25 12.19
N HIS A 636 -19.21 -5.36 11.73
CA HIS A 636 -19.79 -6.69 11.84
C HIS A 636 -19.01 -7.52 12.87
N PRO A 637 -19.65 -8.37 13.70
CA PRO A 637 -18.99 -9.18 14.73
C PRO A 637 -17.86 -10.07 14.20
N THR A 638 -18.07 -10.68 13.03
CA THR A 638 -17.19 -11.73 12.49
C THR A 638 -16.57 -11.40 11.13
N MET A 639 -16.88 -10.24 10.54
CA MET A 639 -16.31 -9.85 9.23
C MET A 639 -15.29 -8.72 9.41
N ASN A 640 -14.09 -8.94 8.89
CA ASN A 640 -13.05 -7.91 8.88
C ASN A 640 -13.34 -6.84 7.80
N SER A 641 -12.67 -5.70 7.88
CA SER A 641 -12.91 -4.57 6.98
C SER A 641 -12.61 -4.88 5.50
N LEU A 642 -11.68 -5.79 5.22
CA LEU A 642 -11.33 -6.20 3.86
C LEU A 642 -12.43 -7.07 3.23
N GLU A 643 -12.97 -8.02 4.00
CA GLU A 643 -14.13 -8.83 3.60
C GLU A 643 -15.36 -7.97 3.30
N ARG A 644 -15.55 -6.86 4.04
CA ARG A 644 -16.64 -5.91 3.77
C ARG A 644 -16.41 -5.05 2.52
N LEU A 645 -15.16 -4.72 2.20
CA LEU A 645 -14.79 -3.91 1.03
C LEU A 645 -14.72 -4.72 -0.26
N SER A 646 -14.38 -6.00 -0.19
CA SER A 646 -14.15 -6.88 -1.34
C SER A 646 -15.30 -6.87 -2.36
N PRO A 647 -16.59 -6.97 -1.97
CA PRO A 647 -17.71 -6.89 -2.93
C PRO A 647 -17.76 -5.58 -3.74
N VAL A 648 -17.31 -4.47 -3.15
CA VAL A 648 -17.32 -3.15 -3.80
C VAL A 648 -16.12 -2.98 -4.73
N LEU A 649 -14.96 -3.54 -4.35
CA LEU A 649 -13.73 -3.43 -5.14
C LEU A 649 -13.68 -4.42 -6.31
N PHE A 650 -14.20 -5.63 -6.13
CA PHE A 650 -14.05 -6.73 -7.08
C PHE A 650 -15.36 -7.14 -7.77
N SER A 651 -16.49 -6.51 -7.44
CA SER A 651 -17.84 -6.87 -7.95
C SER A 651 -18.19 -8.35 -7.75
N ASP A 652 -17.57 -9.00 -6.78
CA ASP A 652 -17.65 -10.44 -6.58
C ASP A 652 -18.65 -10.77 -5.48
N GLN A 653 -19.46 -11.81 -5.69
CA GLN A 653 -20.28 -12.35 -4.62
C GLN A 653 -19.33 -13.07 -3.67
N LEU A 654 -19.25 -12.65 -2.40
CA LEU A 654 -18.40 -13.28 -1.39
C LEU A 654 -18.65 -14.79 -1.34
N TYR A 655 -17.87 -15.61 -2.03
CA TYR A 655 -17.81 -17.05 -1.79
C TYR A 655 -16.70 -17.28 -0.76
N ARG A 656 -17.10 -17.51 0.50
CA ARG A 656 -16.18 -18.09 1.48
C ARG A 656 -16.22 -19.60 1.23
N LYS A 657 -15.06 -20.19 0.93
CA LYS A 657 -14.88 -21.65 0.99
C LYS A 657 -14.94 -22.12 2.44
#